data_AF-A0A1Q3KFQ7-F1
#
_entry.id   AF-A0A1Q3KFQ7-F1
#
_cell.length_a   1.000
_cell.length_b   1.000
_cell.length_c   1.000
_cell.angle_alpha   90.00
_cell.angle_beta   90.00
_cell.angle_gamma   90.00
#
_symmetry.space_group_name_H-M   'P 1'
#
loop_
_entity.id
_entity.type
_entity.pdbx_description
1 polymer ?
#
loop_
_entity_poly.entity_id
_entity_poly.type
_entity_poly.pdbx_seq_one_letter_code
_entity_poly.pdbx_strand_id
1 'polypeptide(L)'
;MPILKDWTAASKAVWWEKVGDPSTSVQTISLRHPTYPAEAEWDDDDTETLKKIVATYLSKVGSTLDLPELVDPSSDDFTVHLAWLKLPKVNGSLDPDKSFWLTRYGDPVQKTEIVDRTMVFIASEAWRAGDPDTIVGSRSGMRVVAHLAQGQSGSWQVRITSVARSIALPQALEAHALQPSLVQGFYAFMFSPSNFANLKPLIRSSAGLSDETPLAINGMRAMPVPEDRAIAEVYATASRPDDGPRALAYALTLQFAFDQKGQLGKPTVERVPLVANAAPPVKADLFAQDPASKAGLGGLINARPNRSRQRLDRFKDNAIDLDGINLDINGKATLLDDHGLVNVLQSRLVKENANESATQIVDPALVRHPRTSGFVELSAYQHVRARFGDGRLRPLFDTIIKYGLSPSDYFLFATKPLLVRHRAGIFPGPGKDGKTVNAQVDFDPPSCDLVGPQKSWSQDNLKPLQVRFALADVKRTTSRHDALGLATDPRWSWHEYCHVLLAGRTGKLELHFAHSAGDALAAIVADPWSKLADYRGLRGYTFPWVYLHRRHDRSVYMGWSWSGRRHRPARFPAANCNCRHKGYESEQILSTSLFMLYRALGGDTVRANGRPNRPIRQRAADYVVYLILRAIGLMPPHHVGTVETPDQFVTTLIEADIGTLPVTTGPLRHRVGGWAHKVVRWAFEAQGLYATSNPLDVVDAPGLPPEVDIFIDTSRPDSEGGFPRGGYMPVSLDWGDAAAPGRWHAAPDALAIAANQIQVEVRNRGQSAATGVKVAVWYIVWPNTSASPPRWSPATWTRIDEIGPRSVLPQGSESFGPFALPAYPSGTRLLILAIADCVDDHANTSAASSLPCSNYAVPIVDLVAGDNNLGLRLYVVP
;
A
#
# COMPACT_ATOMS: atom_id res chain seq x y z
N MET A 1 4.48 -21.18 -20.65
CA MET A 1 3.63 -19.98 -20.47
C MET A 1 3.06 -19.57 -21.81
N PRO A 2 1.87 -18.95 -21.86
CA PRO A 2 1.43 -18.26 -23.05
C PRO A 2 2.32 -17.02 -23.21
N ILE A 3 3.23 -17.08 -24.19
CA ILE A 3 3.81 -15.85 -24.73
C ILE A 3 2.65 -14.94 -25.15
N LEU A 4 2.82 -13.62 -25.03
CA LEU A 4 1.75 -12.64 -25.23
C LEU A 4 0.93 -12.88 -26.52
N LYS A 5 1.61 -13.29 -27.59
CA LYS A 5 1.01 -13.72 -28.88
C LYS A 5 -0.12 -14.75 -28.72
N ASP A 6 0.06 -15.75 -27.87
CA ASP A 6 -0.85 -16.89 -27.68
C ASP A 6 -1.77 -16.74 -26.45
N TRP A 7 -1.56 -15.69 -25.63
CA TRP A 7 -2.41 -15.38 -24.46
C TRP A 7 -3.83 -14.96 -24.87
N THR A 8 -4.83 -15.34 -24.07
CA THR A 8 -6.25 -15.02 -24.27
C THR A 8 -7.00 -14.67 -22.98
N ALA A 9 -7.89 -13.69 -23.05
CA ALA A 9 -8.75 -13.26 -21.94
C ALA A 9 -9.85 -14.30 -21.57
N ALA A 10 -10.13 -15.24 -22.48
CA ALA A 10 -11.18 -16.25 -22.34
C ALA A 10 -10.79 -17.46 -21.46
N SER A 11 -9.57 -17.50 -20.93
CA SER A 11 -9.14 -18.52 -19.97
C SER A 11 -9.83 -18.31 -18.62
N LYS A 12 -10.27 -19.38 -17.93
CA LYS A 12 -10.92 -19.27 -16.61
C LYS A 12 -9.94 -18.86 -15.50
N ALA A 13 -8.64 -19.00 -15.75
CA ALA A 13 -7.60 -18.43 -14.89
C ALA A 13 -7.58 -16.89 -14.89
N VAL A 14 -8.33 -16.24 -15.79
CA VAL A 14 -8.57 -14.79 -15.77
C VAL A 14 -9.82 -14.50 -14.96
N TRP A 15 -9.67 -13.83 -13.81
CA TRP A 15 -10.79 -13.31 -13.04
C TRP A 15 -11.31 -12.00 -13.65
N TRP A 16 -12.63 -11.88 -13.81
CA TRP A 16 -13.28 -10.70 -14.38
C TRP A 16 -14.16 -10.02 -13.32
N GLU A 17 -13.87 -8.75 -13.01
CA GLU A 17 -14.74 -7.93 -12.19
C GLU A 17 -15.83 -7.29 -13.05
N LYS A 18 -17.09 -7.61 -12.74
CA LYS A 18 -18.27 -7.10 -13.44
C LYS A 18 -19.10 -6.22 -12.53
N VAL A 19 -19.50 -5.05 -13.02
CA VAL A 19 -20.31 -4.05 -12.31
C VAL A 19 -21.40 -3.54 -13.25
N GLY A 20 -22.63 -3.45 -12.74
CA GLY A 20 -23.80 -3.05 -13.50
C GLY A 20 -25.05 -3.79 -13.04
N ASP A 21 -26.18 -3.47 -13.64
CA ASP A 21 -27.45 -4.15 -13.38
C ASP A 21 -27.67 -5.22 -14.47
N PRO A 22 -27.77 -6.52 -14.11
CA PRO A 22 -28.01 -7.61 -15.05
C PRO A 22 -29.20 -7.44 -16.00
N SER A 23 -30.17 -6.59 -15.64
CA SER A 23 -31.37 -6.32 -16.44
C SER A 23 -31.25 -5.16 -17.44
N THR A 24 -30.20 -4.33 -17.35
CA THR A 24 -30.03 -3.14 -18.21
C THR A 24 -28.66 -3.04 -18.87
N SER A 25 -27.57 -3.25 -18.14
CA SER A 25 -26.21 -3.43 -18.68
C SER A 25 -25.25 -3.93 -17.60
N VAL A 26 -24.42 -4.90 -17.96
CA VAL A 26 -23.29 -5.37 -17.13
C VAL A 26 -22.01 -4.98 -17.83
N GLN A 27 -21.09 -4.35 -17.10
CA GLN A 27 -19.80 -3.91 -17.63
C GLN A 27 -18.65 -4.59 -16.90
N THR A 28 -17.65 -5.06 -17.63
CA THR A 28 -16.40 -5.59 -17.09
C THR A 28 -15.42 -4.42 -16.88
N ILE A 29 -14.97 -4.24 -15.63
CA ILE A 29 -14.16 -3.08 -15.25
C ILE A 29 -12.73 -3.44 -14.83
N SER A 30 -12.46 -4.71 -14.48
CA SER A 30 -11.08 -5.18 -14.31
C SER A 30 -10.90 -6.66 -14.64
N LEU A 31 -9.68 -7.01 -15.06
CA LEU A 31 -9.21 -8.37 -15.30
C LEU A 31 -7.95 -8.62 -14.46
N ARG A 32 -7.86 -9.79 -13.81
CA ARG A 32 -6.73 -10.20 -12.95
C ARG A 32 -6.37 -11.66 -13.20
N HIS A 33 -5.09 -11.94 -13.46
CA HIS A 33 -4.59 -13.25 -13.90
C HIS A 33 -3.17 -13.56 -13.37
N PRO A 34 -2.94 -13.52 -12.04
CA PRO A 34 -1.60 -13.62 -11.43
C PRO A 34 -0.87 -14.95 -11.72
N THR A 35 -1.63 -16.02 -11.95
CA THR A 35 -1.18 -17.38 -12.28
C THR A 35 -1.18 -17.69 -13.78
N TYR A 36 -1.68 -16.77 -14.62
CA TYR A 36 -1.76 -16.91 -16.07
C TYR A 36 -1.33 -15.58 -16.75
N PRO A 37 -0.13 -15.04 -16.42
CA PRO A 37 0.33 -13.75 -16.92
C PRO A 37 0.50 -13.78 -18.44
N ALA A 38 0.34 -12.61 -19.07
CA ALA A 38 0.77 -12.43 -20.45
C ALA A 38 2.26 -12.07 -20.46
N GLU A 39 3.10 -12.96 -21.00
CA GLU A 39 4.57 -12.83 -20.91
C GLU A 39 5.20 -12.35 -22.22
N ALA A 40 6.18 -11.44 -22.12
CA ALA A 40 6.98 -10.94 -23.23
C ALA A 40 8.43 -10.68 -22.79
N GLU A 41 9.36 -10.62 -23.74
CA GLU A 41 10.76 -10.26 -23.51
C GLU A 41 10.98 -8.76 -23.80
N TRP A 42 11.88 -8.14 -23.05
CA TRP A 42 12.26 -6.73 -23.17
C TRP A 42 13.79 -6.62 -23.03
N ASP A 43 14.44 -6.50 -24.18
CA ASP A 43 15.89 -6.71 -24.31
C ASP A 43 16.69 -5.41 -24.48
N ASP A 44 16.01 -4.29 -24.76
CA ASP A 44 16.61 -3.03 -25.23
C ASP A 44 16.61 -1.89 -24.19
N ASP A 45 15.99 -2.10 -23.02
CA ASP A 45 15.71 -1.08 -21.99
C ASP A 45 14.94 0.15 -22.56
N ASP A 46 14.24 0.00 -23.69
CA ASP A 46 13.47 1.08 -24.31
C ASP A 46 11.99 1.09 -23.89
N THR A 47 11.53 2.25 -23.46
CA THR A 47 10.16 2.45 -22.97
C THR A 47 9.11 2.33 -24.08
N GLU A 48 9.48 2.58 -25.33
CA GLU A 48 8.58 2.36 -26.47
C GLU A 48 8.36 0.87 -26.72
N THR A 49 9.37 0.01 -26.60
CA THR A 49 9.18 -1.45 -26.72
C THR A 49 8.22 -1.98 -25.65
N LEU A 50 8.28 -1.46 -24.42
CA LEU A 50 7.29 -1.75 -23.38
C LEU A 50 5.87 -1.24 -23.72
N LYS A 51 5.74 -0.05 -24.31
CA LYS A 51 4.45 0.47 -24.80
C LYS A 51 3.82 -0.49 -25.81
N LYS A 52 4.61 -1.04 -26.76
CA LYS A 52 4.14 -2.02 -27.77
C LYS A 52 3.66 -3.33 -27.15
N ILE A 53 4.38 -3.84 -26.15
CA ILE A 53 4.00 -5.03 -25.38
C ILE A 53 2.63 -4.79 -24.70
N VAL A 54 2.42 -3.61 -24.10
CA VAL A 54 1.15 -3.26 -23.45
C VAL A 54 0.03 -2.98 -24.46
N ALA A 55 0.31 -2.36 -25.59
CA ALA A 55 -0.63 -2.15 -26.70
C ALA A 55 -1.14 -3.49 -27.27
N THR A 56 -0.22 -4.42 -27.53
CA THR A 56 -0.52 -5.80 -27.97
C THR A 56 -1.34 -6.58 -26.94
N TYR A 57 -1.14 -6.30 -25.64
CA TYR A 57 -2.01 -6.84 -24.59
C TYR A 57 -3.41 -6.21 -24.61
N LEU A 58 -3.51 -4.88 -24.76
CA LEU A 58 -4.81 -4.19 -24.81
C LEU A 58 -5.70 -4.65 -25.97
N SER A 59 -5.15 -4.92 -27.15
CA SER A 59 -5.95 -5.43 -28.29
C SER A 59 -6.57 -6.81 -28.02
N LYS A 60 -6.02 -7.59 -27.09
CA LYS A 60 -6.54 -8.89 -26.64
C LYS A 60 -7.59 -8.81 -25.53
N VAL A 61 -7.77 -7.65 -24.88
CA VAL A 61 -8.70 -7.46 -23.75
C VAL A 61 -9.73 -6.33 -23.95
N GLY A 62 -9.56 -5.46 -24.95
CA GLY A 62 -10.43 -4.29 -25.16
C GLY A 62 -11.92 -4.64 -25.24
N SER A 63 -12.27 -5.64 -26.06
CA SER A 63 -13.65 -6.13 -26.16
C SER A 63 -14.15 -6.80 -24.87
N THR A 64 -13.26 -7.45 -24.11
CA THR A 64 -13.60 -8.03 -22.80
C THR A 64 -13.89 -6.95 -21.74
N LEU A 65 -13.31 -5.76 -21.89
CA LEU A 65 -13.55 -4.59 -21.03
C LEU A 65 -14.73 -3.72 -21.51
N ASP A 66 -15.51 -4.16 -22.50
CA ASP A 66 -16.58 -3.39 -23.14
C ASP A 66 -16.11 -2.04 -23.72
N LEU A 67 -14.91 -2.05 -24.33
CA LEU A 67 -14.32 -0.89 -25.00
C LEU A 67 -14.34 -1.06 -26.53
N PRO A 68 -14.38 0.05 -27.30
CA PRO A 68 -14.18 0.02 -28.75
C PRO A 68 -12.76 -0.45 -29.11
N GLU A 69 -12.48 -0.63 -30.41
CA GLU A 69 -11.12 -0.89 -30.88
C GLU A 69 -10.20 0.28 -30.50
N LEU A 70 -9.29 0.04 -29.56
CA LEU A 70 -8.56 1.10 -28.86
C LEU A 70 -7.33 1.59 -29.62
N VAL A 71 -6.60 0.69 -30.26
CA VAL A 71 -5.21 0.89 -30.70
C VAL A 71 -5.07 0.48 -32.16
N ASP A 72 -4.42 1.30 -32.97
CA ASP A 72 -4.06 0.97 -34.35
C ASP A 72 -2.90 -0.05 -34.36
N PRO A 73 -3.08 -1.26 -34.94
CA PRO A 73 -2.04 -2.29 -35.00
C PRO A 73 -0.76 -1.91 -35.77
N SER A 74 -0.76 -0.78 -36.51
CA SER A 74 0.38 -0.31 -37.29
C SER A 74 1.21 0.79 -36.61
N SER A 75 0.66 1.46 -35.58
CA SER A 75 1.31 2.58 -34.88
C SER A 75 1.45 2.40 -33.36
N ASP A 76 0.76 1.42 -32.76
CA ASP A 76 0.68 1.20 -31.31
C ASP A 76 0.08 2.40 -30.52
N ASP A 77 -0.54 3.36 -31.23
CA ASP A 77 -1.19 4.55 -30.70
C ASP A 77 -2.72 4.39 -30.65
N PHE A 78 -3.36 5.16 -29.75
CA PHE A 78 -4.81 5.13 -29.59
C PHE A 78 -5.51 5.76 -30.80
N THR A 79 -6.56 5.09 -31.30
CA THR A 79 -7.48 5.59 -32.34
C THR A 79 -8.64 6.42 -31.77
N VAL A 80 -8.89 6.26 -30.46
CA VAL A 80 -9.94 6.94 -29.69
C VAL A 80 -9.34 8.06 -28.82
N HIS A 81 -10.19 8.86 -28.16
CA HIS A 81 -9.81 9.97 -27.26
C HIS A 81 -9.12 9.53 -25.96
N LEU A 82 -8.02 8.79 -26.08
CA LEU A 82 -7.13 8.31 -25.03
C LEU A 82 -5.69 8.64 -25.40
N ALA A 83 -4.83 8.82 -24.40
CA ALA A 83 -3.39 8.86 -24.58
C ALA A 83 -2.66 8.10 -23.46
N TRP A 84 -1.49 7.53 -23.79
CA TRP A 84 -0.61 6.89 -22.83
C TRP A 84 0.10 7.93 -21.96
N LEU A 85 0.08 7.78 -20.64
CA LEU A 85 0.93 8.59 -19.78
C LEU A 85 2.40 8.20 -20.01
N LYS A 86 3.25 9.18 -20.34
CA LYS A 86 4.69 9.00 -20.62
C LYS A 86 5.35 8.18 -19.50
N LEU A 87 5.98 7.04 -19.83
CA LEU A 87 6.76 6.24 -18.86
C LEU A 87 8.20 6.79 -18.78
N PRO A 88 8.71 7.21 -17.62
CA PRO A 88 10.07 7.74 -17.50
C PRO A 88 11.10 6.60 -17.57
N LYS A 89 12.21 6.82 -18.30
CA LYS A 89 13.32 5.85 -18.36
C LYS A 89 13.98 5.57 -17.00
N VAL A 90 13.87 6.50 -16.04
CA VAL A 90 14.47 6.38 -14.71
C VAL A 90 13.38 6.36 -13.63
N ASN A 91 13.57 5.51 -12.63
CA ASN A 91 12.72 5.45 -11.44
C ASN A 91 12.66 6.80 -10.69
N GLY A 92 11.49 7.13 -10.15
CA GLY A 92 11.35 8.25 -9.22
C GLY A 92 10.96 9.59 -9.84
N SER A 93 10.39 9.60 -11.05
CA SER A 93 9.54 10.73 -11.46
C SER A 93 8.46 10.96 -10.41
N LEU A 94 8.34 12.20 -9.92
CA LEU A 94 7.31 12.61 -8.97
C LEU A 94 6.11 13.29 -9.66
N ASP A 95 6.12 13.31 -11.00
CA ASP A 95 5.01 13.75 -11.84
C ASP A 95 3.86 12.72 -11.81
N PRO A 96 2.65 13.09 -11.33
CA PRO A 96 1.50 12.19 -11.24
C PRO A 96 0.82 11.93 -12.59
N ASP A 97 1.25 12.61 -13.66
CA ASP A 97 0.72 12.47 -15.01
C ASP A 97 1.62 11.61 -15.91
N LYS A 98 2.37 10.71 -15.27
CA LYS A 98 3.24 9.73 -15.90
C LYS A 98 2.85 8.31 -15.49
N SER A 99 3.03 7.37 -16.42
CA SER A 99 3.13 5.96 -16.05
C SER A 99 4.35 5.81 -15.13
N PHE A 100 4.29 4.90 -14.17
CA PHE A 100 5.29 4.91 -13.08
C PHE A 100 5.82 3.52 -12.74
N TRP A 101 6.98 3.54 -12.08
CA TRP A 101 7.63 2.37 -11.52
C TRP A 101 7.48 2.39 -9.99
N LEU A 102 6.99 1.30 -9.40
CA LEU A 102 7.14 1.04 -7.97
C LEU A 102 8.28 0.06 -7.78
N THR A 103 9.33 0.47 -7.07
CA THR A 103 10.59 -0.28 -6.97
C THR A 103 10.98 -0.48 -5.52
N ARG A 104 11.57 -1.63 -5.22
CA ARG A 104 12.27 -1.88 -3.96
C ARG A 104 13.78 -1.79 -4.11
N TYR A 105 14.41 -1.28 -3.07
CA TYR A 105 15.83 -0.97 -3.02
C TYR A 105 16.49 -1.61 -1.80
N GLY A 106 17.78 -1.93 -1.89
CA GLY A 106 18.63 -2.24 -0.74
C GLY A 106 18.84 -1.00 0.14
N ASP A 107 19.02 0.17 -0.48
CA ASP A 107 18.93 1.49 0.16
C ASP A 107 17.82 2.34 -0.50
N PRO A 108 16.63 2.45 0.12
CA PRO A 108 15.53 3.25 -0.43
C PRO A 108 15.65 4.75 -0.23
N VAL A 109 16.61 5.23 0.57
CA VAL A 109 16.87 6.66 0.76
C VAL A 109 17.73 7.16 -0.40
N GLN A 110 18.78 6.41 -0.78
CA GLN A 110 19.63 6.69 -1.93
C GLN A 110 19.08 6.11 -3.26
N LYS A 111 18.07 5.24 -3.19
CA LYS A 111 17.47 4.50 -4.32
C LYS A 111 18.49 3.63 -5.08
N THR A 112 19.42 3.01 -4.36
CA THR A 112 20.43 2.08 -4.91
C THR A 112 20.09 0.62 -4.65
N GLU A 113 20.71 -0.30 -5.40
CA GLU A 113 20.49 -1.76 -5.31
C GLU A 113 19.02 -2.16 -5.55
N ILE A 114 18.57 -2.12 -6.80
CA ILE A 114 17.20 -2.53 -7.16
C ILE A 114 17.00 -4.02 -6.84
N VAL A 115 16.00 -4.30 -6.00
CA VAL A 115 15.60 -5.66 -5.57
C VAL A 115 14.50 -6.21 -6.47
N ASP A 116 13.43 -5.44 -6.68
CA ASP A 116 12.34 -5.77 -7.61
C ASP A 116 11.65 -4.49 -8.12
N ARG A 117 11.04 -4.59 -9.31
CA ARG A 117 10.39 -3.47 -10.00
C ARG A 117 9.03 -3.91 -10.56
N THR A 118 7.98 -3.18 -10.19
CA THR A 118 6.64 -3.26 -10.81
C THR A 118 6.42 -2.02 -11.66
N MET A 119 5.94 -2.22 -12.87
CA MET A 119 5.52 -1.18 -13.80
C MET A 119 4.01 -0.98 -13.72
N VAL A 120 3.58 0.28 -13.77
CA VAL A 120 2.17 0.66 -13.84
C VAL A 120 2.00 1.61 -15.03
N PHE A 121 1.52 1.06 -16.14
CA PHE A 121 1.11 1.84 -17.31
C PHE A 121 -0.28 2.43 -17.07
N ILE A 122 -0.46 3.70 -17.43
CA ILE A 122 -1.73 4.39 -17.34
C ILE A 122 -2.07 4.98 -18.71
N ALA A 123 -3.31 4.78 -19.15
CA ALA A 123 -3.91 5.54 -20.25
C ALA A 123 -5.04 6.40 -19.68
N SER A 124 -5.18 7.64 -20.13
CA SER A 124 -6.23 8.55 -19.67
C SER A 124 -6.87 9.27 -20.86
N GLU A 125 -8.10 9.74 -20.67
CA GLU A 125 -8.84 10.49 -21.68
C GLU A 125 -8.07 11.73 -22.15
N ALA A 126 -8.04 11.94 -23.47
CA ALA A 126 -7.24 12.96 -24.14
C ALA A 126 -8.02 13.66 -25.25
N TRP A 127 -7.86 14.98 -25.35
CA TRP A 127 -8.52 15.80 -26.37
C TRP A 127 -8.10 15.42 -27.79
N ARG A 128 -6.87 14.92 -27.98
CA ARG A 128 -6.44 14.25 -29.21
C ARG A 128 -6.04 12.81 -28.91
N ALA A 129 -6.50 11.90 -29.77
CA ALA A 129 -6.11 10.50 -29.75
C ALA A 129 -4.58 10.35 -29.84
N GLY A 130 -4.00 9.52 -28.97
CA GLY A 130 -2.56 9.26 -28.92
C GLY A 130 -1.68 10.37 -28.33
N ASP A 131 -2.17 11.60 -28.17
CA ASP A 131 -1.35 12.77 -27.78
C ASP A 131 -1.35 13.00 -26.24
N PRO A 132 -0.27 12.61 -25.53
CA PRO A 132 -0.20 12.70 -24.07
C PRO A 132 -0.20 14.13 -23.53
N ASP A 133 0.12 15.12 -24.38
CA ASP A 133 0.15 16.53 -23.98
C ASP A 133 -1.25 17.17 -24.06
N THR A 134 -2.29 16.39 -24.39
CA THR A 134 -3.69 16.83 -24.50
C THR A 134 -4.66 16.19 -23.49
N ILE A 135 -4.12 15.57 -22.43
CA ILE A 135 -4.90 14.81 -21.44
C ILE A 135 -5.86 15.70 -20.62
N VAL A 136 -7.13 15.32 -20.61
CA VAL A 136 -8.23 16.09 -19.99
C VAL A 136 -8.51 15.71 -18.54
N GLY A 137 -7.91 14.62 -18.04
CA GLY A 137 -7.93 14.22 -16.62
C GLY A 137 -9.33 14.10 -16.01
N SER A 138 -10.26 13.56 -16.79
CA SER A 138 -11.68 13.37 -16.47
C SER A 138 -11.95 12.36 -15.35
N ARG A 139 -10.90 11.71 -14.80
CA ARG A 139 -10.95 10.48 -13.98
C ARG A 139 -11.33 9.21 -14.75
N SER A 140 -11.57 9.32 -16.05
CA SER A 140 -11.74 8.17 -16.94
C SER A 140 -10.39 7.76 -17.52
N GLY A 141 -10.01 6.50 -17.28
CA GLY A 141 -8.74 5.96 -17.73
C GLY A 141 -8.62 4.46 -17.49
N MET A 142 -7.45 3.92 -17.83
CA MET A 142 -7.09 2.52 -17.67
C MET A 142 -5.73 2.40 -17.00
N ARG A 143 -5.53 1.34 -16.23
CA ARG A 143 -4.26 0.96 -15.60
C ARG A 143 -3.91 -0.47 -15.98
N VAL A 144 -2.71 -0.69 -16.51
CA VAL A 144 -2.13 -2.02 -16.74
C VAL A 144 -0.94 -2.20 -15.78
N VAL A 145 -0.89 -3.35 -15.09
CA VAL A 145 0.21 -3.68 -14.16
C VAL A 145 1.06 -4.80 -14.75
N ALA A 146 2.38 -4.62 -14.69
CA ALA A 146 3.34 -5.64 -15.11
C ALA A 146 4.52 -5.76 -14.14
N HIS A 147 4.98 -6.98 -13.92
CA HIS A 147 6.18 -7.28 -13.15
C HIS A 147 7.36 -7.53 -14.06
N LEU A 148 8.53 -7.05 -13.67
CA LEU A 148 9.78 -7.24 -14.39
C LEU A 148 10.74 -8.10 -13.57
N ALA A 149 11.29 -9.14 -14.19
CA ALA A 149 12.35 -9.98 -13.63
C ALA A 149 13.49 -10.12 -14.66
N GLN A 150 14.74 -10.10 -14.21
CA GLN A 150 15.87 -10.39 -15.10
C GLN A 150 15.94 -11.90 -15.40
N GLY A 151 15.98 -12.23 -16.69
CA GLY A 151 16.32 -13.56 -17.18
C GLY A 151 17.81 -13.86 -17.05
N GLN A 152 18.19 -15.13 -17.23
CA GLN A 152 19.58 -15.58 -17.13
C GLN A 152 20.51 -14.97 -18.20
N SER A 153 19.93 -14.52 -19.30
CA SER A 153 20.55 -13.79 -20.43
C SER A 153 20.80 -12.30 -20.17
N GLY A 154 20.28 -11.74 -19.07
CA GLY A 154 20.30 -10.30 -18.79
C GLY A 154 19.14 -9.51 -19.42
N SER A 155 18.34 -10.13 -20.30
CA SER A 155 17.06 -9.58 -20.77
C SER A 155 16.02 -9.51 -19.66
N TRP A 156 15.06 -8.59 -19.77
CA TRP A 156 13.94 -8.50 -18.82
C TRP A 156 12.73 -9.30 -19.32
N GLN A 157 12.24 -10.20 -18.48
CA GLN A 157 10.93 -10.83 -18.69
C GLN A 157 9.85 -9.90 -18.14
N VAL A 158 8.96 -9.46 -19.02
CA VAL A 158 7.77 -8.66 -18.71
C VAL A 158 6.59 -9.60 -18.48
N ARG A 159 5.91 -9.46 -17.35
CA ARG A 159 4.75 -10.27 -16.98
C ARG A 159 3.57 -9.36 -16.66
N ILE A 160 2.65 -9.17 -17.61
CA ILE A 160 1.40 -8.43 -17.37
C ILE A 160 0.44 -9.33 -16.59
N THR A 161 -0.13 -8.82 -15.49
CA THR A 161 -0.90 -9.59 -14.50
C THR A 161 -2.31 -9.04 -14.23
N SER A 162 -2.56 -7.76 -14.52
CA SER A 162 -3.90 -7.18 -14.46
C SER A 162 -4.07 -5.93 -15.31
N VAL A 163 -5.34 -5.65 -15.64
CA VAL A 163 -5.81 -4.38 -16.20
C VAL A 163 -7.10 -3.96 -15.49
N ALA A 164 -7.27 -2.67 -15.25
CA ALA A 164 -8.51 -2.10 -14.75
C ALA A 164 -8.84 -0.80 -15.50
N ARG A 165 -10.12 -0.51 -15.70
CA ARG A 165 -10.62 0.76 -16.22
C ARG A 165 -11.55 1.43 -15.22
N SER A 166 -11.70 2.75 -15.34
CA SER A 166 -12.75 3.49 -14.64
C SER A 166 -14.14 3.07 -15.16
N ILE A 167 -15.15 3.07 -14.28
CA ILE A 167 -16.53 2.68 -14.64
C ILE A 167 -17.08 3.54 -15.80
N ALA A 168 -16.81 4.86 -15.78
CA ALA A 168 -17.37 5.84 -16.71
C ALA A 168 -16.61 6.02 -18.05
N LEU A 169 -15.56 5.23 -18.31
CA LEU A 169 -14.72 5.42 -19.50
C LEU A 169 -15.46 5.22 -20.84
N PRO A 170 -16.30 4.17 -21.04
CA PRO A 170 -16.97 3.96 -22.33
C PRO A 170 -17.83 5.15 -22.76
N GLN A 171 -18.61 5.74 -21.84
CA GLN A 171 -19.52 6.85 -22.15
C GLN A 171 -18.78 8.16 -22.44
N ALA A 172 -17.56 8.34 -21.91
CA ALA A 172 -16.78 9.55 -22.11
C ALA A 172 -16.23 9.63 -23.55
N LEU A 173 -15.74 8.50 -24.09
CA LEU A 173 -15.18 8.41 -25.44
C LEU A 173 -16.21 8.72 -26.55
N GLU A 174 -17.50 8.53 -26.30
CA GLU A 174 -18.59 8.84 -27.25
C GLU A 174 -18.86 10.35 -27.39
N ALA A 175 -18.49 11.18 -26.41
CA ALA A 175 -18.95 12.57 -26.34
C ALA A 175 -18.04 13.61 -27.04
N HIS A 176 -16.76 13.29 -27.29
CA HIS A 176 -15.73 14.30 -27.53
C HIS A 176 -15.64 14.88 -28.97
N ALA A 177 -16.41 14.37 -29.92
CA ALA A 177 -16.23 14.61 -31.37
C ALA A 177 -16.69 16.00 -31.91
N LEU A 178 -16.48 17.13 -31.18
CA LEU A 178 -17.21 18.40 -31.40
C LEU A 178 -16.42 19.73 -31.69
N GLN A 179 -16.05 20.60 -30.72
CA GLN A 179 -15.75 22.05 -31.00
C GLN A 179 -14.48 22.69 -30.32
N PRO A 180 -13.78 23.72 -30.89
CA PRO A 180 -12.35 23.96 -30.54
C PRO A 180 -11.73 25.40 -30.38
N SER A 181 -12.38 26.54 -30.67
CA SER A 181 -11.70 27.66 -31.40
C SER A 181 -10.93 28.81 -30.67
N LEU A 182 -11.59 29.72 -29.93
CA LEU A 182 -11.18 31.15 -29.66
C LEU A 182 -9.79 31.45 -29.02
N VAL A 183 -8.99 30.44 -28.67
CA VAL A 183 -7.89 30.55 -27.68
C VAL A 183 -6.54 31.06 -28.25
N GLN A 184 -6.41 31.20 -29.57
CA GLN A 184 -5.11 31.35 -30.25
C GLN A 184 -4.39 32.71 -30.10
N GLY A 185 -5.11 33.83 -29.87
CA GLY A 185 -4.55 35.18 -30.06
C GLY A 185 -3.54 35.67 -29.01
N PHE A 186 -3.65 35.23 -27.76
CA PHE A 186 -2.91 35.79 -26.62
C PHE A 186 -1.40 35.45 -26.64
N TYR A 187 -1.05 34.25 -27.12
CA TYR A 187 0.33 33.74 -27.04
C TYR A 187 1.31 34.41 -28.01
N ALA A 188 0.84 35.11 -29.05
CA ALA A 188 1.70 35.75 -30.05
C ALA A 188 2.56 36.90 -29.49
N PHE A 189 2.16 37.52 -28.36
CA PHE A 189 2.80 38.73 -27.84
C PHE A 189 4.07 38.46 -27.00
N MET A 190 4.05 37.41 -26.17
CA MET A 190 5.07 37.18 -25.12
C MET A 190 6.41 36.62 -25.64
N PHE A 191 6.46 36.12 -26.88
CA PHE A 191 7.64 35.43 -27.44
C PHE A 191 8.44 36.27 -28.45
N SER A 192 8.30 37.60 -28.42
CA SER A 192 9.12 38.51 -29.23
C SER A 192 10.58 38.58 -28.75
N PRO A 193 11.59 38.22 -29.58
CA PRO A 193 12.99 38.16 -29.16
C PRO A 193 13.58 39.48 -28.65
N SER A 194 13.15 40.62 -29.21
CA SER A 194 13.64 41.96 -28.82
C SER A 194 13.25 42.34 -27.39
N ASN A 195 12.08 41.87 -26.93
CA ASN A 195 11.53 42.22 -25.62
C ASN A 195 12.19 41.39 -24.51
N PHE A 196 12.65 40.17 -24.83
CA PHE A 196 13.27 39.25 -23.87
C PHE A 196 14.73 39.61 -23.52
N ALA A 197 15.46 40.25 -24.44
CA ALA A 197 16.87 40.60 -24.23
C ALA A 197 17.12 41.59 -23.07
N ASN A 198 16.19 42.53 -22.86
CA ASN A 198 16.32 43.60 -21.86
C ASN A 198 16.04 43.14 -20.41
N LEU A 199 15.63 41.89 -20.19
CA LEU A 199 15.22 41.37 -18.87
C LEU A 199 16.42 41.14 -17.93
N LYS A 200 17.56 40.65 -18.43
CA LYS A 200 18.71 40.26 -17.59
C LYS A 200 19.36 41.41 -16.81
N PRO A 201 19.61 42.61 -17.38
CA PRO A 201 20.14 43.75 -16.63
C PRO A 201 19.19 44.27 -15.54
N LEU A 202 17.87 44.25 -15.82
CA LEU A 202 16.83 44.63 -14.85
C LEU A 202 16.80 43.68 -13.64
N ILE A 203 17.05 42.38 -13.86
CA ILE A 203 17.11 41.37 -12.80
C ILE A 203 18.30 41.59 -11.86
N ARG A 204 19.51 41.80 -12.39
CA ARG A 204 20.72 41.99 -11.55
C ARG A 204 20.61 43.20 -10.63
N SER A 205 20.26 44.34 -11.22
CA SER A 205 20.09 45.61 -10.50
C SER A 205 18.99 45.55 -9.44
N SER A 206 17.83 44.97 -9.76
CA SER A 206 16.72 44.84 -8.81
C SER A 206 16.99 43.83 -7.71
N ALA A 207 17.74 42.77 -7.99
CA ALA A 207 18.13 41.79 -7.00
C ALA A 207 19.24 42.28 -6.07
N GLY A 208 20.04 43.27 -6.45
CA GLY A 208 21.27 43.64 -5.73
C GLY A 208 22.41 42.64 -5.98
N LEU A 209 22.67 42.34 -7.25
CA LEU A 209 23.82 41.58 -7.74
C LEU A 209 24.75 42.50 -8.54
N SER A 210 26.02 42.13 -8.71
CA SER A 210 26.93 42.86 -9.59
C SER A 210 26.54 42.66 -11.06
N ASP A 211 26.82 43.67 -11.91
CA ASP A 211 26.45 43.63 -13.34
C ASP A 211 27.10 42.48 -14.10
N GLU A 212 28.26 42.02 -13.65
CA GLU A 212 29.02 40.90 -14.23
C GLU A 212 28.53 39.51 -13.76
N THR A 213 27.67 39.43 -12.74
CA THR A 213 27.21 38.14 -12.19
C THR A 213 26.53 37.27 -13.29
N PRO A 214 27.01 36.04 -13.56
CA PRO A 214 26.38 35.14 -14.51
C PRO A 214 24.94 34.80 -14.09
N LEU A 215 24.00 35.01 -15.01
CA LEU A 215 22.57 34.95 -14.71
C LEU A 215 21.78 34.16 -15.77
N ALA A 216 21.19 33.06 -15.33
CA ALA A 216 20.25 32.25 -16.10
C ALA A 216 18.81 32.66 -15.73
N ILE A 217 17.98 32.93 -16.73
CA ILE A 217 16.54 33.09 -16.54
C ILE A 217 15.93 31.72 -16.75
N ASN A 218 15.23 31.21 -15.73
CA ASN A 218 14.71 29.85 -15.69
C ASN A 218 13.21 29.80 -16.03
N GLY A 219 12.52 30.94 -15.96
CA GLY A 219 11.13 31.06 -16.39
C GLY A 219 10.55 32.46 -16.17
N MET A 220 9.35 32.69 -16.68
CA MET A 220 8.55 33.88 -16.39
C MET A 220 7.05 33.55 -16.41
N ARG A 221 6.25 34.38 -15.73
CA ARG A 221 4.79 34.30 -15.62
C ARG A 221 4.22 35.70 -15.78
N ALA A 222 2.98 35.85 -16.27
CA ALA A 222 2.25 37.12 -16.23
C ALA A 222 0.83 36.93 -15.69
N MET A 223 0.30 37.93 -14.98
CA MET A 223 -0.99 37.91 -14.29
C MET A 223 -1.73 39.24 -14.56
N PRO A 224 -2.94 39.25 -15.15
CA PRO A 224 -3.66 40.50 -15.37
C PRO A 224 -4.09 41.15 -14.04
N VAL A 225 -4.14 42.47 -14.02
CA VAL A 225 -4.69 43.30 -12.93
C VAL A 225 -5.65 44.34 -13.54
N PRO A 226 -6.60 44.91 -12.75
CA PRO A 226 -7.48 45.96 -13.23
C PRO A 226 -6.70 47.17 -13.81
N GLU A 227 -7.37 47.97 -14.64
CA GLU A 227 -6.81 49.17 -15.31
C GLU A 227 -5.73 48.87 -16.39
N ASP A 228 -6.02 47.94 -17.31
CA ASP A 228 -5.23 47.68 -18.52
C ASP A 228 -3.73 47.33 -18.28
N ARG A 229 -3.48 46.57 -17.21
CA ARG A 229 -2.14 46.15 -16.76
C ARG A 229 -2.02 44.65 -16.49
N ALA A 230 -0.79 44.16 -16.46
CA ALA A 230 -0.43 42.82 -16.02
C ALA A 230 0.83 42.86 -15.13
N ILE A 231 0.93 41.99 -14.13
CA ILE A 231 2.12 41.80 -13.30
C ILE A 231 2.88 40.59 -13.85
N ALA A 232 4.12 40.79 -14.25
CA ALA A 232 5.05 39.75 -14.67
C ALA A 232 5.98 39.33 -13.54
N GLU A 233 6.13 38.02 -13.33
CA GLU A 233 7.13 37.41 -12.47
C GLU A 233 8.23 36.76 -13.32
N VAL A 234 9.48 36.86 -12.87
CA VAL A 234 10.65 36.31 -13.57
C VAL A 234 11.53 35.58 -12.58
N TYR A 235 11.84 34.31 -12.89
CA TYR A 235 12.61 33.41 -12.04
C TYR A 235 14.01 33.24 -12.63
N ALA A 236 15.04 33.37 -11.80
CA ALA A 236 16.43 33.31 -12.24
C ALA A 236 17.35 32.63 -11.22
N THR A 237 18.47 32.09 -11.69
CA THR A 237 19.57 31.62 -10.83
C THR A 237 20.80 32.47 -11.08
N ALA A 238 21.45 32.86 -9.99
CA ALA A 238 22.71 33.58 -9.99
C ALA A 238 23.81 32.70 -9.41
N SER A 239 24.90 32.54 -10.15
CA SER A 239 26.09 31.83 -9.69
C SER A 239 26.81 32.62 -8.58
N ARG A 240 27.67 31.94 -7.80
CA ARG A 240 28.51 32.59 -6.80
C ARG A 240 29.44 33.64 -7.47
N PRO A 241 29.83 34.72 -6.77
CA PRO A 241 31.01 35.50 -7.11
C PRO A 241 32.28 34.64 -6.94
N ASP A 242 33.27 34.79 -7.82
CA ASP A 242 34.50 33.99 -7.80
C ASP A 242 35.47 34.37 -6.67
N ASP A 243 35.26 35.53 -6.04
CA ASP A 243 36.09 36.12 -4.98
C ASP A 243 35.58 35.87 -3.55
N GLY A 244 34.43 35.18 -3.38
CA GLY A 244 33.76 35.00 -2.08
C GLY A 244 33.63 33.55 -1.58
N PRO A 245 34.62 32.97 -0.87
CA PRO A 245 34.61 31.55 -0.46
C PRO A 245 33.59 31.17 0.65
N ARG A 246 32.75 32.11 1.09
CA ARG A 246 31.63 31.89 2.04
C ARG A 246 30.28 32.42 1.52
N ALA A 247 30.21 32.86 0.26
CA ALA A 247 28.95 33.25 -0.37
C ALA A 247 28.14 32.02 -0.76
N LEU A 248 26.83 32.06 -0.53
CA LEU A 248 25.90 31.00 -0.94
C LEU A 248 25.37 31.28 -2.35
N ALA A 249 25.02 30.23 -3.09
CA ALA A 249 24.24 30.38 -4.33
C ALA A 249 22.78 30.65 -3.98
N TYR A 250 22.09 31.45 -4.81
CA TYR A 250 20.70 31.87 -4.57
C TYR A 250 19.79 31.57 -5.76
N ALA A 251 18.60 31.05 -5.48
CA ALA A 251 17.46 31.19 -6.36
C ALA A 251 16.85 32.59 -6.20
N LEU A 252 16.43 33.21 -7.31
CA LEU A 252 15.81 34.53 -7.35
C LEU A 252 14.41 34.45 -7.97
N THR A 253 13.46 35.13 -7.33
CA THR A 253 12.14 35.43 -7.92
C THR A 253 11.96 36.94 -7.94
N LEU A 254 11.56 37.50 -9.08
CA LEU A 254 11.29 38.92 -9.27
C LEU A 254 9.85 39.14 -9.72
N GLN A 255 9.22 40.24 -9.33
CA GLN A 255 7.83 40.60 -9.71
C GLN A 255 7.72 42.08 -10.07
N PHE A 256 7.15 42.44 -11.23
CA PHE A 256 6.96 43.83 -11.70
C PHE A 256 5.69 44.00 -12.56
N ALA A 257 5.19 45.22 -12.71
CA ALA A 257 4.01 45.51 -13.55
C ALA A 257 4.36 45.85 -15.02
N PHE A 258 3.38 45.70 -15.91
CA PHE A 258 3.41 45.90 -17.36
C PHE A 258 2.07 46.49 -17.83
N ASP A 259 2.04 47.32 -18.88
CA ASP A 259 0.79 47.94 -19.39
C ASP A 259 0.56 47.72 -20.91
N GLN A 260 -0.65 47.99 -21.39
CA GLN A 260 -1.00 47.88 -22.82
C GLN A 260 -0.14 48.74 -23.78
N LYS A 261 0.67 49.68 -23.27
CA LYS A 261 1.57 50.53 -24.06
C LYS A 261 3.01 50.02 -24.08
N GLY A 262 3.31 48.93 -23.37
CA GLY A 262 4.62 48.31 -23.33
C GLY A 262 5.56 48.80 -22.21
N GLN A 263 5.08 49.55 -21.22
CA GLN A 263 5.93 50.11 -20.16
C GLN A 263 6.05 49.17 -18.94
N LEU A 264 7.22 49.16 -18.29
CA LEU A 264 7.58 48.28 -17.17
C LEU A 264 7.68 49.04 -15.84
N GLY A 265 7.13 48.45 -14.77
CA GLY A 265 7.23 48.92 -13.39
C GLY A 265 8.49 48.44 -12.65
N LYS A 266 8.74 48.97 -11.44
CA LYS A 266 9.91 48.62 -10.62
C LYS A 266 9.72 47.26 -9.90
N PRO A 267 10.71 46.33 -9.91
CA PRO A 267 10.51 44.99 -9.34
C PRO A 267 10.68 44.86 -7.81
N THR A 268 10.03 43.85 -7.22
CA THR A 268 10.32 43.25 -5.90
C THR A 268 11.07 41.92 -6.07
N VAL A 269 11.90 41.50 -5.09
CA VAL A 269 12.80 40.32 -5.22
C VAL A 269 12.89 39.47 -3.94
N GLU A 270 12.89 38.14 -4.08
CA GLU A 270 13.07 37.14 -3.01
C GLU A 270 14.31 36.23 -3.24
N ARG A 271 14.91 35.69 -2.15
CA ARG A 271 16.17 34.90 -2.15
C ARG A 271 16.16 33.75 -1.12
N VAL A 272 16.61 32.54 -1.48
CA VAL A 272 16.67 31.35 -0.57
C VAL A 272 17.99 30.54 -0.69
N PRO A 273 18.61 30.06 0.41
CA PRO A 273 19.83 29.21 0.43
C PRO A 273 19.60 27.71 0.79
N LEU A 274 20.62 26.83 0.58
CA LEU A 274 20.56 25.36 0.78
C LEU A 274 21.81 24.76 1.47
N VAL A 275 21.68 24.04 2.61
CA VAL A 275 22.72 23.14 3.22
C VAL A 275 22.09 22.09 4.18
N ALA A 276 22.74 20.94 4.43
CA ALA A 276 22.38 19.92 5.44
C ALA A 276 23.62 19.31 6.14
N ASN A 277 23.49 18.75 7.36
CA ASN A 277 24.49 17.88 8.01
C ASN A 277 23.95 17.07 9.22
N ALA A 278 24.57 15.93 9.56
CA ALA A 278 24.06 14.94 10.54
C ALA A 278 24.92 14.76 11.82
N ALA A 279 24.33 14.17 12.88
CA ALA A 279 24.94 13.94 14.21
C ALA A 279 24.16 12.83 15.01
N PRO A 280 24.61 12.32 16.19
CA PRO A 280 24.13 11.07 16.82
C PRO A 280 22.80 11.13 17.64
N PRO A 281 22.06 10.01 17.75
CA PRO A 281 20.65 9.99 18.12
C PRO A 281 20.32 10.34 19.59
N VAL A 282 19.23 11.09 19.75
CA VAL A 282 18.59 11.41 21.04
C VAL A 282 17.92 10.16 21.63
N LYS A 283 17.87 10.04 22.97
CA LYS A 283 17.11 8.99 23.67
C LYS A 283 16.04 9.55 24.61
N ALA A 284 14.90 8.88 24.72
CA ALA A 284 13.80 9.28 25.61
C ALA A 284 13.02 8.09 26.20
N ASP A 285 12.42 8.28 27.39
CA ASP A 285 11.50 7.30 27.98
C ASP A 285 10.05 7.58 27.53
N LEU A 286 9.51 6.80 26.60
CA LEU A 286 8.19 7.03 26.00
C LEU A 286 7.34 5.75 25.97
N PHE A 287 6.15 5.78 25.37
CA PHE A 287 5.37 4.56 25.11
C PHE A 287 5.79 3.95 23.77
N ALA A 288 6.44 2.79 23.77
CA ALA A 288 6.65 2.03 22.53
C ALA A 288 5.35 1.36 22.06
N GLN A 289 4.47 1.02 23.01
CA GLN A 289 3.17 0.37 22.81
C GLN A 289 2.11 1.07 23.67
N ASP A 290 0.86 1.09 23.21
CA ASP A 290 -0.26 1.63 23.99
C ASP A 290 -0.35 0.95 25.38
N PRO A 291 -0.59 1.71 26.47
CA PRO A 291 -0.62 1.15 27.82
C PRO A 291 -1.63 0.01 28.02
N ALA A 292 -2.74 -0.03 27.27
CA ALA A 292 -3.73 -1.10 27.42
C ALA A 292 -3.21 -2.44 26.86
N SER A 293 -2.57 -2.43 25.68
CA SER A 293 -1.87 -3.59 25.13
C SER A 293 -0.72 -4.07 26.02
N LYS A 294 0.04 -3.14 26.62
CA LYS A 294 1.15 -3.48 27.53
C LYS A 294 0.67 -4.01 28.89
N ALA A 295 -0.51 -3.60 29.34
CA ALA A 295 -1.12 -4.03 30.59
C ALA A 295 -1.80 -5.41 30.51
N GLY A 296 -2.54 -5.67 29.43
CA GLY A 296 -3.41 -6.86 29.31
C GLY A 296 -4.65 -6.77 30.20
N LEU A 297 -5.51 -7.80 30.14
CA LEU A 297 -6.85 -7.83 30.77
C LEU A 297 -6.84 -7.34 32.23
N GLY A 298 -6.01 -7.94 33.08
CA GLY A 298 -5.94 -7.60 34.52
C GLY A 298 -5.39 -6.20 34.84
N GLY A 299 -4.79 -5.51 33.87
CA GLY A 299 -4.20 -4.18 34.06
C GLY A 299 -4.98 -3.03 33.39
N LEU A 300 -6.01 -3.31 32.57
CA LEU A 300 -6.75 -2.31 31.79
C LEU A 300 -7.23 -1.10 32.60
N ILE A 301 -7.74 -1.34 33.81
CA ILE A 301 -8.24 -0.26 34.70
C ILE A 301 -7.11 0.70 35.08
N ASN A 302 -5.88 0.21 35.24
CA ASN A 302 -4.70 1.02 35.58
C ASN A 302 -4.02 1.65 34.36
N ALA A 303 -4.24 1.08 33.18
CA ALA A 303 -3.71 1.59 31.91
C ALA A 303 -4.49 2.77 31.32
N ARG A 304 -5.74 3.01 31.74
CA ARG A 304 -6.61 4.04 31.11
C ARG A 304 -5.92 5.42 30.98
N PRO A 305 -6.16 6.17 29.88
CA PRO A 305 -5.58 7.50 29.68
C PRO A 305 -5.81 8.45 30.86
N ASN A 306 -6.94 8.33 31.55
CA ASN A 306 -7.33 9.16 32.70
C ASN A 306 -6.64 8.83 34.04
N ARG A 307 -5.59 8.01 34.07
CA ARG A 307 -4.85 7.67 35.29
C ARG A 307 -3.74 8.67 35.60
N SER A 308 -3.31 8.69 36.87
CA SER A 308 -2.26 9.57 37.38
C SER A 308 -0.90 9.23 36.77
N ARG A 309 0.02 10.21 36.77
CA ARG A 309 1.42 10.03 36.32
C ARG A 309 2.05 8.73 36.85
N GLN A 310 2.03 8.52 38.18
CA GLN A 310 2.57 7.34 38.87
C GLN A 310 2.00 5.98 38.40
N ARG A 311 0.78 5.95 37.83
CA ARG A 311 0.19 4.73 37.25
C ARG A 311 0.62 4.55 35.79
N LEU A 312 0.70 5.65 35.04
CA LEU A 312 1.11 5.66 33.63
C LEU A 312 2.63 5.49 33.45
N ASP A 313 3.45 5.98 34.39
CA ASP A 313 4.92 5.84 34.39
C ASP A 313 5.36 4.37 34.27
N ARG A 314 4.57 3.44 34.81
CA ARG A 314 4.80 1.98 34.77
C ARG A 314 4.70 1.38 33.36
N PHE A 315 4.17 2.12 32.40
CA PHE A 315 4.02 1.70 31.01
C PHE A 315 5.04 2.33 30.06
N LYS A 316 5.93 3.22 30.54
CA LYS A 316 7.08 3.70 29.74
C LYS A 316 7.98 2.53 29.33
N ASP A 317 8.62 2.66 28.18
CA ASP A 317 9.77 1.91 27.74
C ASP A 317 10.96 2.86 27.77
N ASN A 318 12.07 2.43 28.39
CA ASN A 318 13.17 3.34 28.70
C ASN A 318 14.15 3.46 27.53
N ALA A 319 14.75 4.64 27.39
CA ALA A 319 15.83 4.92 26.44
C ALA A 319 15.53 4.49 24.98
N ILE A 320 14.34 4.86 24.47
CA ILE A 320 13.99 4.71 23.05
C ILE A 320 14.88 5.65 22.22
N ASP A 321 15.56 5.09 21.23
CA ASP A 321 16.37 5.83 20.25
C ASP A 321 15.47 6.61 19.28
N LEU A 322 15.60 7.93 19.26
CA LEU A 322 14.98 8.84 18.32
C LEU A 322 16.02 9.19 17.24
N ASP A 323 16.06 8.36 16.19
CA ASP A 323 16.97 8.56 15.06
C ASP A 323 16.64 9.88 14.32
N GLY A 324 17.66 10.50 13.72
CA GLY A 324 17.53 11.71 12.91
C GLY A 324 17.48 13.05 13.65
N ILE A 325 17.41 13.08 14.98
CA ILE A 325 17.49 14.31 15.79
C ILE A 325 18.66 14.27 16.77
N ASN A 326 19.08 15.46 17.21
CA ASN A 326 20.29 15.71 17.96
C ASN A 326 20.05 16.63 19.16
N LEU A 327 20.87 16.49 20.22
CA LEU A 327 20.92 17.46 21.31
C LEU A 327 21.83 18.64 20.94
N ASP A 328 21.38 19.85 21.22
CA ASP A 328 22.22 21.05 21.21
C ASP A 328 23.16 21.09 22.44
N ILE A 329 24.01 22.12 22.48
CA ILE A 329 24.94 22.36 23.60
C ILE A 329 24.25 22.58 24.97
N ASN A 330 22.92 22.78 24.99
CA ASN A 330 22.10 22.97 26.18
C ASN A 330 21.29 21.71 26.53
N GLY A 331 21.50 20.58 25.85
CA GLY A 331 20.76 19.33 26.07
C GLY A 331 19.36 19.30 25.45
N LYS A 332 19.06 20.17 24.47
CA LYS A 332 17.74 20.27 23.83
C LYS A 332 17.73 19.68 22.42
N ALA A 333 16.70 18.92 22.11
CA ALA A 333 16.44 18.42 20.77
C ALA A 333 15.49 19.34 19.99
N THR A 334 15.90 19.76 18.79
CA THR A 334 15.03 20.34 17.77
C THR A 334 14.34 19.19 17.04
N LEU A 335 13.00 19.14 17.03
CA LEU A 335 12.24 17.99 16.50
C LEU A 335 11.98 18.07 14.99
N LEU A 336 13.06 18.18 14.22
CA LEU A 336 13.12 18.14 12.75
C LEU A 336 14.20 17.12 12.36
N ASP A 337 13.88 16.13 11.53
CA ASP A 337 14.83 15.06 11.21
C ASP A 337 15.84 15.42 10.12
N ASP A 338 16.96 14.69 10.15
CA ASP A 338 18.10 14.76 9.25
C ASP A 338 17.80 14.49 7.76
N HIS A 339 16.72 13.77 7.45
CA HIS A 339 16.27 13.53 6.07
C HIS A 339 15.15 14.49 5.62
N GLY A 340 14.73 15.42 6.48
CA GLY A 340 13.62 16.35 6.19
C GLY A 340 12.30 15.64 5.89
N LEU A 341 12.05 14.48 6.52
CA LEU A 341 10.84 13.66 6.40
C LEU A 341 9.76 14.07 7.41
N VAL A 342 10.11 14.63 8.58
CA VAL A 342 9.18 15.03 9.64
C VAL A 342 9.60 16.32 10.36
N ASN A 343 8.62 17.13 10.73
CA ASN A 343 8.82 18.32 11.57
C ASN A 343 7.70 18.40 12.61
N VAL A 344 8.03 18.22 13.91
CA VAL A 344 7.07 18.43 14.99
C VAL A 344 7.03 19.93 15.31
N LEU A 345 5.84 20.52 15.25
CA LEU A 345 5.66 21.97 15.36
C LEU A 345 5.04 22.37 16.70
N GLN A 346 5.33 23.60 17.14
CA GLN A 346 4.82 24.15 18.41
C GLN A 346 3.29 24.28 18.42
N SER A 347 2.69 24.38 19.61
CA SER A 347 1.25 24.46 19.81
C SER A 347 0.83 25.58 20.77
N ARG A 348 -0.08 26.46 20.31
CA ARG A 348 -0.67 27.52 21.17
C ARG A 348 -1.55 26.97 22.28
N LEU A 349 -2.08 25.75 22.10
CA LEU A 349 -2.83 25.03 23.12
C LEU A 349 -1.96 24.47 24.26
N VAL A 350 -0.64 24.53 24.12
CA VAL A 350 0.34 24.22 25.17
C VAL A 350 1.01 25.48 25.72
N LYS A 351 1.40 26.40 24.84
CA LYS A 351 2.03 27.68 25.19
C LYS A 351 1.36 28.79 24.38
N GLU A 352 0.57 29.63 25.04
CA GLU A 352 -0.31 30.64 24.42
C GLU A 352 0.38 31.50 23.34
N ASN A 353 1.62 31.93 23.60
CA ASN A 353 2.43 32.74 22.68
C ASN A 353 3.36 31.90 21.77
N ALA A 354 3.04 30.65 21.49
CA ALA A 354 3.82 29.81 20.56
C ALA A 354 3.68 30.29 19.11
N ASN A 355 4.76 30.19 18.35
CA ASN A 355 4.71 30.30 16.90
C ASN A 355 4.40 28.91 16.34
N GLU A 356 3.17 28.70 15.88
CA GLU A 356 2.76 27.41 15.34
C GLU A 356 3.48 27.07 14.03
N SER A 357 4.10 28.00 13.32
CA SER A 357 4.94 27.66 12.16
C SER A 357 6.37 27.23 12.55
N ALA A 358 6.76 27.35 13.82
CA ALA A 358 8.10 26.98 14.27
C ALA A 358 8.19 25.50 14.71
N THR A 359 9.36 24.90 14.49
CA THR A 359 9.73 23.59 15.04
C THR A 359 9.73 23.61 16.57
N GLN A 360 9.29 22.50 17.15
CA GLN A 360 9.30 22.26 18.58
C GLN A 360 10.72 21.94 19.06
N ILE A 361 11.11 22.54 20.19
CA ILE A 361 12.39 22.29 20.85
C ILE A 361 12.10 21.74 22.25
N VAL A 362 12.61 20.56 22.56
CA VAL A 362 12.34 19.84 23.81
C VAL A 362 13.64 19.54 24.53
N ASP A 363 13.68 19.64 25.85
CA ASP A 363 14.74 19.07 26.68
C ASP A 363 14.31 17.66 27.13
N PRO A 364 14.88 16.56 26.58
CA PRO A 364 14.45 15.22 26.91
C PRO A 364 14.72 14.84 28.38
N ALA A 365 15.74 15.45 29.02
CA ALA A 365 16.07 15.18 30.42
C ALA A 365 15.04 15.76 31.40
N LEU A 366 14.25 16.76 30.96
CA LEU A 366 13.12 17.30 31.74
C LEU A 366 11.81 16.49 31.56
N VAL A 367 11.76 15.52 30.64
CA VAL A 367 10.56 14.70 30.36
C VAL A 367 10.41 13.56 31.38
N ARG A 368 10.06 13.94 32.61
CA ARG A 368 10.02 13.00 33.75
C ARG A 368 8.85 12.01 33.73
N HIS A 369 7.70 12.37 33.15
CA HIS A 369 6.48 11.54 33.17
C HIS A 369 5.50 11.78 31.99
N PRO A 370 4.61 10.82 31.65
CA PRO A 370 3.67 10.90 30.53
C PRO A 370 2.73 12.11 30.51
N ARG A 371 2.47 12.72 31.67
CA ARG A 371 1.62 13.93 31.79
C ARG A 371 2.35 15.26 31.51
N THR A 372 3.53 15.24 30.88
CA THR A 372 4.25 16.47 30.46
C THR A 372 4.07 16.73 28.96
N SER A 373 4.11 18.00 28.54
CA SER A 373 4.03 18.36 27.12
C SER A 373 5.18 17.73 26.31
N GLY A 374 6.41 17.80 26.84
CA GLY A 374 7.60 17.19 26.24
C GLY A 374 7.48 15.69 25.97
N PHE A 375 6.70 14.96 26.77
CA PHE A 375 6.41 13.54 26.50
C PHE A 375 5.56 13.36 25.24
N VAL A 376 4.49 14.17 25.10
CA VAL A 376 3.60 14.13 23.93
C VAL A 376 4.33 14.64 22.68
N GLU A 377 5.19 15.65 22.82
CA GLU A 377 6.03 16.20 21.76
C GLU A 377 7.05 15.17 21.24
N LEU A 378 7.75 14.46 22.14
CA LEU A 378 8.69 13.41 21.76
C LEU A 378 7.97 12.16 21.21
N SER A 379 6.81 11.76 21.74
CA SER A 379 6.02 10.66 21.16
C SER A 379 5.50 10.98 19.74
N ALA A 380 5.15 12.25 19.48
CA ALA A 380 4.75 12.70 18.14
C ALA A 380 5.88 12.54 17.10
N TYR A 381 7.14 12.78 17.50
CA TYR A 381 8.31 12.46 16.67
C TYR A 381 8.56 10.95 16.58
N GLN A 382 8.50 10.26 17.73
CA GLN A 382 8.80 8.84 17.88
C GLN A 382 8.00 7.95 16.93
N HIS A 383 6.70 8.19 16.78
CA HIS A 383 5.85 7.37 15.92
C HIS A 383 6.07 7.63 14.41
N VAL A 384 6.88 8.63 14.03
CA VAL A 384 7.22 8.93 12.62
C VAL A 384 8.65 8.53 12.24
N ARG A 385 9.66 8.79 13.10
CA ARG A 385 11.10 8.62 12.81
C ARG A 385 11.98 7.93 13.87
N ALA A 386 11.42 7.35 14.94
CA ALA A 386 12.27 6.62 15.90
C ALA A 386 12.95 5.39 15.28
N ARG A 387 13.92 4.84 15.99
CA ARG A 387 14.56 3.60 15.57
C ARG A 387 13.56 2.45 15.43
N PHE A 388 13.50 1.86 14.25
CA PHE A 388 12.79 0.60 14.03
C PHE A 388 13.51 -0.53 14.80
N GLY A 389 12.97 -0.89 15.97
CA GLY A 389 13.48 -1.96 16.83
C GLY A 389 12.80 -3.31 16.59
N ASP A 390 13.19 -4.32 17.37
CA ASP A 390 12.77 -5.72 17.23
C ASP A 390 11.31 -6.01 17.64
N GLY A 391 10.36 -5.33 16.98
CA GLY A 391 8.94 -5.69 16.93
C GLY A 391 7.97 -4.79 17.71
N ARG A 392 8.44 -3.98 18.67
CA ARG A 392 7.52 -3.19 19.53
C ARG A 392 7.20 -1.79 19.02
N LEU A 393 8.17 -1.12 18.40
CA LEU A 393 8.02 0.24 17.90
C LEU A 393 8.19 0.24 16.38
N ARG A 394 7.19 0.78 15.68
CA ARG A 394 7.14 0.83 14.21
C ARG A 394 6.80 2.24 13.75
N PRO A 395 7.83 3.09 13.53
CA PRO A 395 7.61 4.45 13.05
C PRO A 395 7.34 4.44 11.55
N LEU A 396 6.56 5.42 11.07
CA LEU A 396 6.07 5.42 9.67
C LEU A 396 7.20 5.28 8.64
N PHE A 397 8.16 6.21 8.63
CA PHE A 397 9.15 6.27 7.55
C PHE A 397 10.18 5.15 7.67
N ASP A 398 10.63 4.81 8.88
CA ASP A 398 11.52 3.68 9.09
C ASP A 398 10.86 2.34 8.70
N THR A 399 9.53 2.21 8.85
CA THR A 399 8.81 1.02 8.37
C THR A 399 8.83 0.94 6.84
N ILE A 400 8.58 2.06 6.15
CA ILE A 400 8.65 2.16 4.68
C ILE A 400 10.06 1.79 4.20
N ILE A 401 11.09 2.43 4.77
CA ILE A 401 12.51 2.20 4.43
C ILE A 401 12.94 0.75 4.72
N LYS A 402 12.58 0.18 5.88
CA LYS A 402 12.97 -1.20 6.24
C LYS A 402 12.32 -2.27 5.36
N TYR A 403 11.25 -1.97 4.64
CA TYR A 403 10.67 -2.87 3.63
C TYR A 403 11.27 -2.74 2.24
N GLY A 404 12.20 -1.79 2.04
CA GLY A 404 12.82 -1.50 0.74
C GLY A 404 12.07 -0.42 -0.07
N LEU A 405 11.03 0.22 0.48
CA LEU A 405 10.20 1.18 -0.23
C LEU A 405 10.71 2.62 -0.03
N SER A 406 10.56 3.47 -1.04
CA SER A 406 11.00 4.88 -0.98
C SER A 406 9.89 5.77 -0.40
N PRO A 407 10.15 6.56 0.67
CA PRO A 407 9.16 7.52 1.20
C PRO A 407 8.65 8.53 0.18
N SER A 408 9.49 8.93 -0.78
CA SER A 408 9.10 9.91 -1.82
C SER A 408 8.01 9.37 -2.75
N ASP A 409 7.87 8.04 -2.88
CA ASP A 409 6.88 7.42 -3.77
C ASP A 409 5.43 7.58 -3.21
N TYR A 410 5.32 8.00 -1.94
CA TYR A 410 4.10 8.35 -1.22
C TYR A 410 3.94 9.87 -0.99
N PHE A 411 4.80 10.71 -1.58
CA PHE A 411 4.77 12.19 -1.49
C PHE A 411 4.73 12.79 -2.91
N LEU A 412 3.75 12.34 -3.68
CA LEU A 412 3.44 12.76 -5.06
C LEU A 412 2.58 14.03 -5.08
N PHE A 413 1.67 14.14 -4.10
CA PHE A 413 0.73 15.26 -3.93
C PHE A 413 1.03 16.17 -2.74
N ALA A 414 2.14 15.92 -2.04
CA ALA A 414 2.53 16.67 -0.86
C ALA A 414 4.05 16.89 -0.84
N THR A 415 4.50 18.03 -0.34
CA THR A 415 5.92 18.24 -0.02
C THR A 415 6.30 17.59 1.32
N LYS A 416 7.58 17.28 1.47
CA LYS A 416 8.20 16.91 2.76
C LYS A 416 8.70 18.20 3.45
N PRO A 417 8.81 18.25 4.79
CA PRO A 417 8.52 17.21 5.77
C PRO A 417 7.03 17.04 6.09
N LEU A 418 6.65 15.87 6.59
CA LEU A 418 5.37 15.66 7.27
C LEU A 418 5.31 16.53 8.54
N LEU A 419 4.35 17.44 8.62
CA LEU A 419 4.17 18.31 9.78
C LEU A 419 3.36 17.58 10.85
N VAL A 420 3.78 17.65 12.11
CA VAL A 420 3.07 16.97 13.21
C VAL A 420 2.70 17.95 14.32
N ARG A 421 1.40 18.06 14.59
CA ARG A 421 0.87 18.76 15.76
C ARG A 421 0.57 17.77 16.87
N HIS A 422 1.47 17.70 17.83
CA HIS A 422 1.30 16.91 19.06
C HIS A 422 0.07 17.33 19.89
N ARG A 423 -0.42 18.58 19.71
CA ARG A 423 -1.69 19.08 20.26
C ARG A 423 -2.28 20.17 19.35
N ALA A 424 -3.48 19.98 18.81
CA ALA A 424 -4.17 20.96 17.96
C ALA A 424 -5.70 20.90 18.10
N GLY A 425 -6.36 21.99 17.70
CA GLY A 425 -7.80 21.97 17.43
C GLY A 425 -8.11 21.19 16.14
N ILE A 426 -9.32 20.65 16.04
CA ILE A 426 -9.78 19.78 14.94
C ILE A 426 -10.94 20.47 14.20
N PHE A 427 -10.85 20.59 12.87
CA PHE A 427 -11.76 21.40 12.06
C PHE A 427 -12.04 20.74 10.69
N PRO A 428 -13.32 20.60 10.25
CA PRO A 428 -14.54 20.99 10.94
C PRO A 428 -15.05 19.90 11.89
N GLY A 429 -15.30 20.29 13.14
CA GLY A 429 -15.85 19.42 14.18
C GLY A 429 -15.97 20.12 15.55
N PRO A 430 -16.39 19.39 16.59
CA PRO A 430 -16.50 19.91 17.96
C PRO A 430 -15.15 20.12 18.66
N GLY A 431 -14.05 19.62 18.09
CA GLY A 431 -12.70 19.67 18.69
C GLY A 431 -11.94 20.97 18.52
N LYS A 432 -12.61 22.11 18.32
CA LYS A 432 -11.99 23.39 17.89
C LYS A 432 -10.87 23.89 18.82
N ASP A 433 -10.96 23.60 20.11
CA ASP A 433 -9.99 24.00 21.14
C ASP A 433 -9.00 22.88 21.53
N GLY A 434 -9.01 21.77 20.78
CA GLY A 434 -8.20 20.57 21.03
C GLY A 434 -8.60 19.78 22.28
N LYS A 435 -9.72 20.06 22.94
CA LYS A 435 -10.19 19.32 24.13
C LYS A 435 -11.17 18.20 23.79
N THR A 436 -10.92 17.47 22.70
CA THR A 436 -11.69 16.28 22.30
C THR A 436 -10.77 15.07 22.18
N VAL A 437 -11.36 13.87 22.13
CA VAL A 437 -10.66 12.64 21.73
C VAL A 437 -10.82 12.45 20.23
N ASN A 438 -9.90 13.03 19.47
CA ASN A 438 -9.86 12.94 18.00
C ASN A 438 -8.46 13.25 17.44
N ALA A 439 -8.22 12.89 16.19
CA ALA A 439 -7.12 13.42 15.39
C ALA A 439 -7.62 13.73 13.96
N GLN A 440 -6.73 14.22 13.11
CA GLN A 440 -7.02 14.64 11.74
C GLN A 440 -5.73 14.71 10.92
N VAL A 441 -5.79 14.33 9.64
CA VAL A 441 -4.80 14.74 8.64
C VAL A 441 -5.37 15.91 7.83
N ASP A 442 -4.69 17.05 7.87
CA ASP A 442 -4.92 18.14 6.94
C ASP A 442 -4.11 17.86 5.66
N PHE A 443 -4.83 17.87 4.54
CA PHE A 443 -4.28 17.80 3.20
C PHE A 443 -4.80 19.00 2.41
N ASP A 444 -3.91 19.95 2.14
CA ASP A 444 -4.16 20.98 1.15
C ASP A 444 -3.84 20.39 -0.24
N PRO A 445 -4.82 20.31 -1.18
CA PRO A 445 -4.55 19.85 -2.53
C PRO A 445 -3.60 20.82 -3.25
N PRO A 446 -2.94 20.39 -4.34
CA PRO A 446 -2.05 21.24 -5.13
C PRO A 446 -2.74 22.54 -5.56
N SER A 447 -2.04 23.67 -5.50
CA SER A 447 -2.57 24.97 -5.93
C SER A 447 -2.54 25.19 -7.45
N CYS A 448 -2.69 24.12 -8.22
CA CYS A 448 -2.65 24.10 -9.68
C CYS A 448 -3.65 23.08 -10.25
N ASP A 449 -4.13 23.34 -11.46
CA ASP A 449 -4.95 22.38 -12.19
C ASP A 449 -4.09 21.19 -12.63
N LEU A 450 -4.57 19.98 -12.32
CA LEU A 450 -3.92 18.72 -12.69
C LEU A 450 -4.25 18.29 -14.14
N VAL A 451 -5.12 19.04 -14.82
CA VAL A 451 -5.82 18.61 -16.04
C VAL A 451 -6.02 19.77 -17.03
N GLY A 452 -6.10 19.47 -18.32
CA GLY A 452 -6.35 20.47 -19.37
C GLY A 452 -5.11 21.27 -19.83
N PRO A 453 -5.24 22.19 -20.80
CA PRO A 453 -4.10 22.85 -21.45
C PRO A 453 -3.35 23.89 -20.59
N GLN A 454 -3.86 24.20 -19.39
CA GLN A 454 -3.19 25.06 -18.38
C GLN A 454 -2.55 24.25 -17.24
N LYS A 455 -2.52 22.92 -17.38
CA LYS A 455 -1.87 21.98 -16.47
C LYS A 455 -0.43 22.38 -16.23
N SER A 456 -0.17 22.77 -14.99
CA SER A 456 1.08 23.36 -14.53
C SER A 456 1.53 22.66 -13.25
N TRP A 457 1.38 21.32 -13.24
CA TRP A 457 1.84 20.52 -12.11
C TRP A 457 3.34 20.77 -11.87
N SER A 458 3.65 21.11 -10.62
CA SER A 458 5.00 21.29 -10.09
C SER A 458 5.00 20.89 -8.62
N GLN A 459 6.15 20.46 -8.12
CA GLN A 459 6.32 20.16 -6.69
C GLN A 459 6.14 21.39 -5.80
N ASP A 460 6.39 22.59 -6.33
CA ASP A 460 6.25 23.85 -5.60
C ASP A 460 4.78 24.23 -5.32
N ASN A 461 3.84 23.66 -6.10
CA ASN A 461 2.40 23.80 -5.86
C ASN A 461 1.89 22.87 -4.75
N LEU A 462 2.74 21.97 -4.24
CA LEU A 462 2.40 21.00 -3.20
C LEU A 462 2.73 21.57 -1.83
N LYS A 463 1.79 21.45 -0.90
CA LYS A 463 2.02 21.79 0.50
C LYS A 463 2.39 20.57 1.35
N PRO A 464 3.02 20.76 2.51
CA PRO A 464 3.23 19.69 3.47
C PRO A 464 1.92 19.12 4.00
N LEU A 465 1.84 17.80 4.10
CA LEU A 465 0.79 17.13 4.88
C LEU A 465 0.96 17.47 6.37
N GLN A 466 -0.15 17.64 7.09
CA GLN A 466 -0.10 17.93 8.54
C GLN A 466 -1.00 16.98 9.34
N VAL A 467 -0.40 16.18 10.23
CA VAL A 467 -1.14 15.35 11.20
C VAL A 467 -1.42 16.15 12.48
N ARG A 468 -2.64 16.08 12.99
CA ARG A 468 -3.14 16.86 14.13
C ARG A 468 -3.75 15.97 15.19
N PHE A 469 -3.15 15.93 16.36
CA PHE A 469 -3.68 15.17 17.50
C PHE A 469 -4.37 16.10 18.52
N ALA A 470 -5.50 15.67 19.07
CA ALA A 470 -6.12 16.29 20.25
C ALA A 470 -5.76 15.49 21.53
N LEU A 471 -6.68 15.39 22.50
CA LEU A 471 -6.43 14.74 23.80
C LEU A 471 -6.82 13.26 23.82
N ALA A 472 -6.12 12.45 24.61
CA ALA A 472 -6.53 11.09 24.97
C ALA A 472 -7.46 11.03 26.19
N ASP A 473 -7.59 12.15 26.94
CA ASP A 473 -8.39 12.25 28.18
C ASP A 473 -8.97 13.67 28.35
N VAL A 474 -10.28 13.76 28.54
CA VAL A 474 -11.02 15.01 28.79
C VAL A 474 -11.51 15.16 30.24
N LYS A 475 -11.32 14.15 31.11
CA LYS A 475 -11.98 14.09 32.44
C LYS A 475 -11.15 14.68 33.60
N ARG A 476 -10.09 15.46 33.32
CA ARG A 476 -9.14 15.97 34.34
C ARG A 476 -8.72 17.44 34.18
N THR A 477 -9.53 18.27 33.52
CA THR A 477 -9.16 19.67 33.22
C THR A 477 -9.65 20.66 34.28
N THR A 478 -8.92 20.77 35.40
CA THR A 478 -8.93 21.99 36.25
C THR A 478 -7.59 22.73 36.23
N SER A 479 -6.46 22.05 35.97
CA SER A 479 -5.20 22.68 35.57
C SER A 479 -5.06 22.66 34.03
N ARG A 480 -4.47 23.72 33.44
CA ARG A 480 -4.20 23.78 31.98
C ARG A 480 -3.03 22.87 31.55
N HIS A 481 -2.33 22.23 32.48
CA HIS A 481 -0.97 21.71 32.26
C HIS A 481 -0.79 20.17 32.27
N ASP A 482 -1.82 19.37 32.59
CA ASP A 482 -1.67 17.92 32.84
C ASP A 482 -2.49 16.99 31.92
N ALA A 483 -2.87 17.42 30.72
CA ALA A 483 -3.69 16.62 29.80
C ALA A 483 -2.84 15.76 28.84
N LEU A 484 -3.14 14.46 28.73
CA LEU A 484 -2.41 13.51 27.88
C LEU A 484 -2.91 13.60 26.42
N GLY A 485 -2.01 13.70 25.44
CA GLY A 485 -2.34 13.84 24.02
C GLY A 485 -2.47 12.50 23.27
N LEU A 486 -3.28 12.48 22.20
CA LEU A 486 -3.45 11.29 21.35
C LEU A 486 -2.19 10.90 20.55
N ALA A 487 -1.24 11.82 20.37
CA ALA A 487 0.07 11.54 19.79
C ALA A 487 0.95 10.57 20.62
N THR A 488 0.45 10.08 21.77
CA THR A 488 1.06 9.04 22.59
C THR A 488 0.42 7.65 22.39
N ASP A 489 -0.57 7.53 21.49
CA ASP A 489 -1.15 6.26 21.06
C ASP A 489 -0.56 5.84 19.69
N PRO A 490 0.30 4.81 19.62
CA PRO A 490 0.84 4.33 18.36
C PRO A 490 -0.24 3.74 17.44
N ARG A 491 -1.35 3.21 17.98
CA ARG A 491 -2.45 2.68 17.16
C ARG A 491 -3.18 3.82 16.46
N TRP A 492 -3.46 4.91 17.19
CA TRP A 492 -4.07 6.09 16.59
C TRP A 492 -3.13 6.73 15.56
N SER A 493 -1.84 6.79 15.86
CA SER A 493 -0.83 7.28 14.92
C SER A 493 -0.86 6.51 13.60
N TRP A 494 -0.87 5.16 13.64
CA TRP A 494 -0.97 4.33 12.42
C TRP A 494 -2.29 4.46 11.64
N HIS A 495 -3.40 4.81 12.31
CA HIS A 495 -4.65 5.14 11.64
C HIS A 495 -4.50 6.42 10.80
N GLU A 496 -4.02 7.52 11.41
CA GLU A 496 -3.76 8.79 10.69
C GLU A 496 -2.70 8.64 9.59
N TYR A 497 -1.65 7.82 9.81
CA TYR A 497 -0.62 7.59 8.79
C TYR A 497 -1.16 6.90 7.54
N CYS A 498 -2.24 6.12 7.63
CA CYS A 498 -2.91 5.62 6.42
C CYS A 498 -3.47 6.76 5.56
N HIS A 499 -4.02 7.81 6.18
CA HIS A 499 -4.52 8.98 5.46
C HIS A 499 -3.37 9.83 4.88
N VAL A 500 -2.21 9.93 5.58
CA VAL A 500 -0.98 10.52 5.03
C VAL A 500 -0.54 9.80 3.76
N LEU A 501 -0.45 8.46 3.82
CA LEU A 501 -0.03 7.62 2.70
C LEU A 501 -0.99 7.71 1.51
N LEU A 502 -2.30 7.66 1.76
CA LEU A 502 -3.32 7.79 0.70
C LEU A 502 -3.29 9.19 0.07
N ALA A 503 -3.24 10.26 0.88
CA ALA A 503 -3.27 11.63 0.38
C ALA A 503 -2.03 11.96 -0.44
N GLY A 504 -0.84 11.68 0.11
CA GLY A 504 0.42 11.94 -0.57
C GLY A 504 0.61 11.07 -1.83
N ARG A 505 0.05 9.85 -1.88
CA ARG A 505 0.16 8.97 -3.06
C ARG A 505 -0.89 9.23 -4.15
N THR A 506 -2.16 9.45 -3.77
CA THR A 506 -3.31 9.43 -4.70
C THR A 506 -4.00 10.79 -4.86
N GLY A 507 -3.69 11.76 -4.01
CA GLY A 507 -4.41 13.04 -3.93
C GLY A 507 -5.75 12.96 -3.18
N LYS A 508 -6.00 11.88 -2.41
CA LYS A 508 -7.20 11.69 -1.57
C LYS A 508 -6.87 11.13 -0.20
N LEU A 509 -7.57 11.63 0.82
CA LEU A 509 -7.46 11.12 2.19
C LEU A 509 -8.13 9.75 2.39
N GLU A 510 -9.11 9.39 1.56
CA GLU A 510 -9.96 8.20 1.75
C GLU A 510 -9.99 7.31 0.51
N LEU A 511 -10.31 6.02 0.67
CA LEU A 511 -10.62 5.12 -0.44
C LEU A 511 -12.06 5.35 -0.89
N HIS A 512 -12.39 5.06 -2.16
CA HIS A 512 -13.74 5.30 -2.66
C HIS A 512 -14.81 4.46 -1.92
N PHE A 513 -14.44 3.25 -1.48
CA PHE A 513 -15.35 2.29 -0.85
C PHE A 513 -15.26 2.22 0.69
N ALA A 514 -14.22 2.80 1.31
CA ALA A 514 -13.96 2.74 2.76
C ALA A 514 -13.14 3.96 3.26
N HIS A 515 -13.27 4.33 4.53
CA HIS A 515 -12.57 5.51 5.08
C HIS A 515 -11.04 5.44 4.90
N SER A 516 -10.40 4.36 5.34
CA SER A 516 -9.02 3.99 4.98
C SER A 516 -8.74 2.54 5.39
N ALA A 517 -7.49 2.08 5.25
CA ALA A 517 -6.99 0.87 5.89
C ALA A 517 -6.37 1.14 7.29
N GLY A 518 -6.60 2.34 7.86
CA GLY A 518 -5.95 2.82 9.07
C GLY A 518 -6.24 1.95 10.30
N ASP A 519 -7.50 1.54 10.50
CA ASP A 519 -7.86 0.59 11.56
C ASP A 519 -7.14 -0.76 11.42
N ALA A 520 -6.89 -1.21 10.18
CA ALA A 520 -6.21 -2.48 9.92
C ALA A 520 -4.73 -2.38 10.29
N LEU A 521 -4.05 -1.32 9.84
CA LEU A 521 -2.66 -1.04 10.17
C LEU A 521 -2.48 -0.90 11.69
N ALA A 522 -3.34 -0.13 12.35
CA ALA A 522 -3.36 0.04 13.80
C ALA A 522 -3.51 -1.28 14.57
N ALA A 523 -4.37 -2.20 14.09
CA ALA A 523 -4.56 -3.51 14.69
C ALA A 523 -3.35 -4.44 14.46
N ILE A 524 -2.91 -4.59 13.21
CA ILE A 524 -1.89 -5.56 12.78
C ILE A 524 -0.51 -5.19 13.34
N VAL A 525 -0.14 -3.90 13.35
CA VAL A 525 1.12 -3.43 13.95
C VAL A 525 1.20 -3.76 15.45
N ALA A 526 0.10 -3.60 16.18
CA ALA A 526 0.09 -3.74 17.63
C ALA A 526 -0.13 -5.18 18.14
N ASP A 527 -0.76 -6.05 17.35
CA ASP A 527 -1.19 -7.39 17.77
C ASP A 527 -0.06 -8.34 18.23
N PRO A 528 1.08 -8.51 17.51
CA PRO A 528 2.11 -9.50 17.86
C PRO A 528 2.65 -9.39 19.29
N TRP A 529 2.68 -8.17 19.84
CA TRP A 529 3.18 -7.87 21.19
C TRP A 529 2.09 -7.42 22.16
N SER A 530 0.83 -7.33 21.76
CA SER A 530 -0.25 -7.00 22.68
C SER A 530 -0.51 -8.17 23.64
N LYS A 531 -0.72 -7.87 24.93
CA LYS A 531 -1.27 -8.83 25.90
C LYS A 531 -2.80 -8.91 25.82
N LEU A 532 -3.45 -8.04 25.06
CA LEU A 532 -4.89 -8.15 24.77
C LEU A 532 -5.14 -9.20 23.67
N ALA A 533 -4.17 -9.44 22.79
CA ALA A 533 -4.17 -10.53 21.82
C ALA A 533 -4.15 -11.93 22.46
N ASP A 534 -3.77 -12.02 23.74
CA ASP A 534 -3.83 -13.24 24.55
C ASP A 534 -5.28 -13.59 24.95
N TYR A 535 -6.25 -12.68 24.74
CA TYR A 535 -7.67 -12.85 25.12
C TYR A 535 -8.61 -12.59 23.92
N ARG A 536 -9.24 -13.65 23.37
CA ARG A 536 -10.05 -13.60 22.13
C ARG A 536 -11.03 -12.41 22.06
N GLY A 537 -11.86 -12.20 23.08
CA GLY A 537 -12.87 -11.13 23.05
C GLY A 537 -12.32 -9.70 23.02
N LEU A 538 -11.09 -9.49 23.51
CA LEU A 538 -10.44 -8.17 23.54
C LEU A 538 -9.49 -7.92 22.37
N ARG A 539 -8.96 -8.98 21.75
CA ARG A 539 -8.06 -8.90 20.60
C ARG A 539 -8.65 -8.04 19.48
N GLY A 540 -9.93 -8.24 19.16
CA GLY A 540 -10.67 -7.54 18.12
C GLY A 540 -10.91 -6.03 18.31
N TYR A 541 -10.47 -5.40 19.40
CA TYR A 541 -10.62 -3.95 19.57
C TYR A 541 -9.47 -3.18 18.92
N THR A 542 -9.79 -2.22 18.04
CA THR A 542 -8.77 -1.42 17.36
C THR A 542 -8.12 -0.39 18.30
N PHE A 543 -8.91 0.32 19.13
CA PHE A 543 -8.40 1.36 20.06
C PHE A 543 -8.78 1.06 21.53
N PRO A 544 -8.16 0.03 22.15
CA PRO A 544 -8.54 -0.42 23.49
C PRO A 544 -8.21 0.60 24.58
N TRP A 545 -7.23 1.49 24.36
CA TRP A 545 -6.73 2.43 25.36
C TRP A 545 -7.71 3.57 25.65
N VAL A 546 -7.96 4.42 24.66
CA VAL A 546 -8.97 5.50 24.67
C VAL A 546 -10.42 5.01 24.58
N TYR A 547 -10.62 3.72 24.26
CA TYR A 547 -11.91 3.01 24.25
C TYR A 547 -12.90 3.53 23.20
N LEU A 548 -12.53 3.38 21.92
CA LEU A 548 -13.50 3.39 20.83
C LEU A 548 -14.01 1.96 20.55
N HIS A 549 -15.30 1.82 20.28
CA HIS A 549 -15.94 0.54 19.95
C HIS A 549 -15.69 0.06 18.50
N ARG A 550 -14.64 0.56 17.83
CA ARG A 550 -14.20 0.07 16.50
C ARG A 550 -13.58 -1.33 16.64
N ARG A 551 -13.93 -2.24 15.74
CA ARG A 551 -13.48 -3.64 15.76
C ARG A 551 -13.10 -4.18 14.39
N HIS A 552 -12.24 -5.19 14.41
CA HIS A 552 -11.66 -5.87 13.24
C HIS A 552 -11.86 -7.40 13.28
N ASP A 553 -12.97 -7.83 13.88
CA ASP A 553 -13.45 -9.20 13.98
C ASP A 553 -14.98 -9.28 13.76
N ARG A 554 -15.49 -8.51 12.80
CA ARG A 554 -16.93 -8.35 12.53
C ARG A 554 -17.51 -9.54 11.74
N SER A 555 -18.61 -10.12 12.23
CA SER A 555 -19.31 -11.23 11.56
C SER A 555 -20.13 -10.76 10.34
N VAL A 556 -19.95 -11.43 9.20
CA VAL A 556 -20.69 -11.18 7.95
C VAL A 556 -22.21 -11.32 8.11
N TYR A 557 -22.66 -12.32 8.87
CA TYR A 557 -24.08 -12.61 9.15
C TYR A 557 -24.77 -11.53 9.98
N MET A 558 -24.00 -10.64 10.62
CA MET A 558 -24.51 -9.46 11.33
C MET A 558 -24.53 -8.19 10.44
N GLY A 559 -24.46 -8.37 9.12
CA GLY A 559 -24.48 -7.32 8.11
C GLY A 559 -23.13 -6.70 7.79
N TRP A 560 -22.04 -7.16 8.41
CA TRP A 560 -20.68 -6.65 8.14
C TRP A 560 -20.02 -7.36 6.95
N SER A 561 -20.81 -7.77 5.96
CA SER A 561 -20.34 -8.25 4.66
C SER A 561 -20.11 -7.06 3.72
N TRP A 562 -19.19 -7.19 2.76
CA TRP A 562 -19.01 -6.26 1.64
C TRP A 562 -20.25 -6.13 0.75
N SER A 563 -21.10 -7.16 0.67
CA SER A 563 -22.44 -7.06 0.09
C SER A 563 -23.54 -6.87 1.14
N GLY A 564 -23.22 -6.86 2.44
CA GLY A 564 -24.20 -6.93 3.54
C GLY A 564 -24.71 -5.58 4.04
N ARG A 565 -25.76 -5.58 4.88
CA ARG A 565 -26.53 -4.38 5.29
C ARG A 565 -25.74 -3.16 5.81
N ARG A 566 -24.50 -3.34 6.28
CA ARG A 566 -23.56 -2.28 6.73
C ARG A 566 -22.76 -1.68 5.58
N HIS A 567 -22.49 -2.42 4.52
CA HIS A 567 -21.94 -1.90 3.26
C HIS A 567 -23.08 -1.63 2.28
N ARG A 568 -23.22 -0.40 1.78
CA ARG A 568 -24.33 -0.05 0.88
C ARG A 568 -23.79 0.64 -0.37
N PRO A 569 -23.46 -0.12 -1.44
CA PRO A 569 -22.92 0.46 -2.68
C PRO A 569 -23.82 1.57 -3.23
N ALA A 570 -25.12 1.28 -3.40
CA ALA A 570 -26.13 2.25 -3.87
C ALA A 570 -26.35 3.50 -2.98
N ARG A 571 -25.70 3.62 -1.82
CA ARG A 571 -25.70 4.84 -0.98
C ARG A 571 -24.42 5.67 -1.15
N PHE A 572 -23.91 5.83 -2.37
CA PHE A 572 -22.92 6.85 -2.73
C PHE A 572 -23.47 8.02 -3.61
N PRO A 573 -24.75 8.47 -3.54
CA PRO A 573 -25.20 9.58 -4.38
C PRO A 573 -24.71 10.95 -3.89
N ALA A 574 -24.14 11.70 -4.84
CA ALA A 574 -24.00 13.15 -4.94
C ALA A 574 -23.73 13.99 -3.67
N ALA A 575 -22.49 14.49 -3.57
CA ALA A 575 -22.03 15.78 -3.03
C ALA A 575 -22.38 16.23 -1.58
N ASN A 576 -23.61 16.05 -1.09
CA ASN A 576 -24.14 16.75 0.10
C ASN A 576 -24.70 15.81 1.20
N CYS A 577 -24.41 14.51 1.14
CA CYS A 577 -24.78 13.57 2.20
C CYS A 577 -23.85 13.69 3.43
N ASN A 578 -24.38 13.53 4.64
CA ASN A 578 -23.60 13.43 5.88
C ASN A 578 -22.92 12.05 6.00
N CYS A 579 -22.07 11.71 5.02
CA CYS A 579 -21.61 10.35 4.74
C CYS A 579 -20.58 9.80 5.75
N ARG A 580 -20.12 10.62 6.72
CA ARG A 580 -19.06 10.28 7.71
C ARG A 580 -19.30 8.97 8.47
N HIS A 581 -20.54 8.57 8.74
CA HIS A 581 -20.82 7.32 9.44
C HIS A 581 -20.59 6.06 8.59
N LYS A 582 -20.78 6.15 7.26
CA LYS A 582 -20.64 5.01 6.32
C LYS A 582 -19.18 4.60 6.16
N GLY A 583 -18.26 5.58 6.08
CA GLY A 583 -16.83 5.34 5.92
C GLY A 583 -16.25 4.44 7.02
N TYR A 584 -16.62 4.70 8.29
CA TYR A 584 -16.19 3.91 9.45
C TYR A 584 -16.89 2.54 9.57
N GLU A 585 -18.05 2.34 8.95
CA GLU A 585 -18.65 1.00 8.84
C GLU A 585 -17.88 0.16 7.81
N SER A 586 -17.66 0.69 6.61
CA SER A 586 -16.81 0.04 5.59
C SER A 586 -15.37 -0.19 6.05
N GLU A 587 -14.75 0.75 6.78
CA GLU A 587 -13.41 0.56 7.33
C GLU A 587 -13.33 -0.63 8.29
N GLN A 588 -14.36 -0.89 9.11
CA GLN A 588 -14.36 -2.07 9.98
C GLN A 588 -14.53 -3.38 9.21
N ILE A 589 -15.19 -3.36 8.05
CA ILE A 589 -15.28 -4.50 7.13
C ILE A 589 -13.90 -4.74 6.48
N LEU A 590 -13.25 -3.68 5.99
CA LEU A 590 -11.89 -3.74 5.44
C LEU A 590 -10.87 -4.19 6.49
N SER A 591 -10.95 -3.65 7.70
CA SER A 591 -10.08 -4.00 8.82
C SER A 591 -10.31 -5.44 9.27
N THR A 592 -11.54 -5.95 9.25
CA THR A 592 -11.81 -7.37 9.50
C THR A 592 -11.21 -8.25 8.39
N SER A 593 -11.36 -7.87 7.12
CA SER A 593 -10.78 -8.60 5.97
C SER A 593 -9.25 -8.69 6.09
N LEU A 594 -8.57 -7.55 6.30
CA LEU A 594 -7.11 -7.47 6.42
C LEU A 594 -6.58 -8.11 7.70
N PHE A 595 -7.31 -8.05 8.82
CA PHE A 595 -6.93 -8.76 10.04
C PHE A 595 -7.14 -10.27 9.91
N MET A 596 -8.16 -10.73 9.17
CA MET A 596 -8.36 -12.14 8.84
C MET A 596 -7.19 -12.67 7.99
N LEU A 597 -6.76 -11.92 6.97
CA LEU A 597 -5.54 -12.19 6.19
C LEU A 597 -4.32 -12.33 7.12
N TYR A 598 -4.04 -11.33 7.95
CA TYR A 598 -2.95 -11.38 8.93
C TYR A 598 -2.98 -12.63 9.82
N ARG A 599 -4.17 -12.99 10.34
CA ARG A 599 -4.35 -14.18 11.17
C ARG A 599 -4.08 -15.47 10.39
N ALA A 600 -4.57 -15.58 9.16
CA ALA A 600 -4.38 -16.74 8.27
C ALA A 600 -2.91 -16.94 7.89
N LEU A 601 -2.16 -15.87 7.60
CA LEU A 601 -0.72 -15.89 7.29
C LEU A 601 0.19 -16.10 8.51
N GLY A 602 -0.35 -16.57 9.65
CA GLY A 602 0.40 -16.90 10.86
C GLY A 602 0.21 -15.94 12.04
N GLY A 603 -0.62 -14.90 11.92
CA GLY A 603 -0.99 -14.03 13.03
C GLY A 603 -1.71 -14.74 14.18
N ASP A 604 -2.31 -15.92 13.96
CA ASP A 604 -2.90 -16.73 15.03
C ASP A 604 -1.89 -17.64 15.76
N THR A 605 -0.65 -17.76 15.26
CA THR A 605 0.30 -18.77 15.74
C THR A 605 0.58 -18.72 17.24
N VAL A 606 0.43 -19.88 17.88
CA VAL A 606 0.71 -20.16 19.30
C VAL A 606 1.68 -21.33 19.40
N ARG A 607 2.56 -21.29 20.40
CA ARG A 607 3.40 -22.44 20.75
C ARG A 607 2.55 -23.54 21.38
N ALA A 608 3.09 -24.76 21.41
CA ALA A 608 2.85 -25.83 22.39
C ALA A 608 1.88 -25.50 23.56
N ASN A 609 2.34 -24.64 24.47
CA ASN A 609 1.65 -24.24 25.70
C ASN A 609 0.51 -23.21 25.51
N GLY A 610 -0.03 -23.08 24.30
CA GLY A 610 -1.09 -22.13 23.93
C GLY A 610 -0.69 -20.65 23.91
N ARG A 611 0.55 -20.29 24.29
CA ARG A 611 0.99 -18.88 24.32
C ARG A 611 1.37 -18.37 22.93
N PRO A 612 1.09 -17.10 22.58
CA PRO A 612 1.45 -16.50 21.29
C PRO A 612 2.91 -16.74 20.88
N ASN A 613 3.12 -17.28 19.67
CA ASN A 613 4.43 -17.34 19.06
C ASN A 613 4.76 -15.97 18.45
N ARG A 614 5.11 -15.00 19.31
CA ARG A 614 5.30 -13.59 18.95
C ARG A 614 6.25 -13.37 17.75
N PRO A 615 7.37 -14.10 17.58
CA PRO A 615 8.19 -14.02 16.36
C PRO A 615 7.44 -14.41 15.07
N ILE A 616 6.64 -15.49 15.08
CA ILE A 616 5.88 -15.89 13.88
C ILE A 616 4.77 -14.89 13.59
N ARG A 617 4.02 -14.46 14.63
CA ARG A 617 3.02 -13.39 14.50
C ARG A 617 3.64 -12.10 13.98
N GLN A 618 4.85 -11.76 14.42
CA GLN A 618 5.56 -10.58 13.93
C GLN A 618 5.86 -10.69 12.44
N ARG A 619 6.41 -11.81 11.96
CA ARG A 619 6.66 -12.03 10.54
C ARG A 619 5.39 -12.03 9.68
N ALA A 620 4.24 -12.39 10.24
CA ALA A 620 2.94 -12.25 9.57
C ALA A 620 2.50 -10.79 9.49
N ALA A 621 2.61 -10.04 10.59
CA ALA A 621 2.30 -8.61 10.63
C ALA A 621 3.23 -7.79 9.71
N ASP A 622 4.52 -8.11 9.68
CA ASP A 622 5.52 -7.49 8.80
C ASP A 622 5.09 -7.62 7.33
N TYR A 623 4.69 -8.84 6.94
CA TYR A 623 4.26 -9.11 5.57
C TYR A 623 2.95 -8.41 5.22
N VAL A 624 1.93 -8.45 6.07
CA VAL A 624 0.63 -7.83 5.73
C VAL A 624 0.69 -6.30 5.76
N VAL A 625 1.43 -5.69 6.69
CA VAL A 625 1.67 -4.24 6.66
C VAL A 625 2.42 -3.86 5.38
N TYR A 626 3.44 -4.62 5.00
CA TYR A 626 4.14 -4.43 3.72
C TYR A 626 3.22 -4.54 2.51
N LEU A 627 2.35 -5.56 2.43
CA LEU A 627 1.38 -5.71 1.34
C LEU A 627 0.44 -4.51 1.25
N ILE A 628 -0.06 -3.99 2.38
CA ILE A 628 -0.91 -2.79 2.41
C ILE A 628 -0.14 -1.55 1.90
N LEU A 629 1.10 -1.34 2.36
CA LEU A 629 1.92 -0.20 1.92
C LEU A 629 2.26 -0.29 0.42
N ARG A 630 2.66 -1.47 -0.07
CA ARG A 630 2.96 -1.70 -1.50
C ARG A 630 1.70 -1.56 -2.35
N ALA A 631 0.55 -2.07 -1.91
CA ALA A 631 -0.73 -1.92 -2.60
C ALA A 631 -1.15 -0.44 -2.75
N ILE A 632 -0.98 0.38 -1.70
CA ILE A 632 -1.18 1.84 -1.79
C ILE A 632 -0.20 2.44 -2.82
N GLY A 633 1.08 2.05 -2.79
CA GLY A 633 2.09 2.50 -3.77
C GLY A 633 1.76 2.14 -5.23
N LEU A 634 1.00 1.07 -5.47
CA LEU A 634 0.52 0.65 -6.80
C LEU A 634 -0.75 1.38 -7.25
N MET A 635 -1.36 2.23 -6.41
CA MET A 635 -2.52 3.02 -6.80
C MET A 635 -2.12 4.13 -7.79
N PRO A 636 -2.92 4.35 -8.84
CA PRO A 636 -2.78 5.52 -9.69
C PRO A 636 -3.27 6.79 -8.97
N PRO A 637 -2.82 7.98 -9.39
CA PRO A 637 -3.41 9.25 -8.98
C PRO A 637 -4.89 9.38 -9.36
N HIS A 638 -5.72 9.84 -8.43
CA HIS A 638 -7.19 9.82 -8.56
C HIS A 638 -7.73 10.60 -9.77
N HIS A 639 -6.98 11.54 -10.36
CA HIS A 639 -7.43 12.30 -11.53
C HIS A 639 -7.22 11.59 -12.87
N VAL A 640 -6.32 10.60 -12.94
CA VAL A 640 -6.03 9.80 -14.14
C VAL A 640 -6.54 8.35 -14.06
N GLY A 641 -6.78 7.84 -12.85
CA GLY A 641 -7.49 6.57 -12.62
C GLY A 641 -7.75 6.34 -11.14
N THR A 642 -8.70 5.47 -10.81
CA THR A 642 -9.16 5.26 -9.42
C THR A 642 -9.22 3.78 -9.04
N VAL A 643 -9.05 3.50 -7.75
CA VAL A 643 -9.44 2.22 -7.13
C VAL A 643 -10.83 2.45 -6.53
N GLU A 644 -11.85 2.20 -7.34
CA GLU A 644 -13.26 2.50 -7.07
C GLU A 644 -13.90 1.43 -6.16
N THR A 645 -13.44 0.19 -6.27
CA THR A 645 -14.06 -0.98 -5.62
C THR A 645 -13.10 -1.71 -4.66
N PRO A 646 -13.66 -2.47 -3.70
CA PRO A 646 -12.86 -3.39 -2.88
C PRO A 646 -12.17 -4.52 -3.67
N ASP A 647 -12.69 -5.00 -4.81
CA ASP A 647 -12.00 -6.04 -5.61
C ASP A 647 -10.80 -5.47 -6.38
N GLN A 648 -10.86 -4.21 -6.83
CA GLN A 648 -9.68 -3.51 -7.36
C GLN A 648 -8.59 -3.33 -6.29
N PHE A 649 -8.98 -3.20 -5.01
CA PHE A 649 -8.02 -3.20 -3.89
C PHE A 649 -7.44 -4.60 -3.61
N VAL A 650 -8.27 -5.65 -3.67
CA VAL A 650 -7.80 -7.06 -3.67
C VAL A 650 -6.78 -7.29 -4.78
N THR A 651 -7.03 -6.78 -6.00
CA THR A 651 -6.04 -6.80 -7.08
C THR A 651 -4.74 -6.15 -6.65
N THR A 652 -4.74 -4.90 -6.13
CA THR A 652 -3.48 -4.25 -5.69
C THR A 652 -2.73 -4.97 -4.57
N LEU A 653 -3.43 -5.70 -3.69
CA LEU A 653 -2.80 -6.54 -2.65
C LEU A 653 -2.19 -7.82 -3.24
N ILE A 654 -2.81 -8.39 -4.29
CA ILE A 654 -2.28 -9.53 -5.05
C ILE A 654 -1.05 -9.10 -5.86
N GLU A 655 -1.11 -7.99 -6.59
CA GLU A 655 0.06 -7.42 -7.30
C GLU A 655 1.23 -7.13 -6.33
N ALA A 656 0.92 -6.68 -5.10
CA ALA A 656 1.93 -6.50 -4.06
C ALA A 656 2.59 -7.83 -3.62
N ASP A 657 1.83 -8.92 -3.50
CA ASP A 657 2.37 -10.25 -3.17
C ASP A 657 3.21 -10.82 -4.32
N ILE A 658 2.63 -10.93 -5.51
CA ILE A 658 3.28 -11.60 -6.66
C ILE A 658 4.49 -10.83 -7.21
N GLY A 659 4.56 -9.51 -6.97
CA GLY A 659 5.70 -8.67 -7.36
C GLY A 659 6.91 -8.70 -6.41
N THR A 660 6.88 -9.51 -5.35
CA THR A 660 7.90 -9.47 -4.29
C THR A 660 9.00 -10.50 -4.50
N LEU A 661 10.24 -10.04 -4.68
CA LEU A 661 11.43 -10.91 -4.74
C LEU A 661 12.08 -11.09 -3.35
N PRO A 662 12.81 -12.21 -3.12
CA PRO A 662 13.47 -12.46 -1.84
C PRO A 662 14.50 -11.40 -1.46
N VAL A 663 14.60 -11.13 -0.16
CA VAL A 663 15.66 -10.32 0.45
C VAL A 663 16.39 -11.07 1.56
N THR A 664 17.66 -10.73 1.75
CA THR A 664 18.54 -11.30 2.79
C THR A 664 18.48 -10.53 4.12
N THR A 665 18.04 -9.28 4.09
CA THR A 665 18.03 -8.34 5.22
C THR A 665 16.63 -7.78 5.51
N GLY A 666 16.49 -7.02 6.60
CA GLY A 666 15.23 -6.38 6.98
C GLY A 666 14.15 -7.34 7.51
N PRO A 667 12.92 -6.83 7.78
CA PRO A 667 11.81 -7.63 8.31
C PRO A 667 11.29 -8.68 7.33
N LEU A 668 11.46 -8.43 6.03
CA LEU A 668 11.02 -9.32 4.94
C LEU A 668 12.03 -10.43 4.63
N ARG A 669 13.14 -10.53 5.38
CA ARG A 669 14.17 -11.56 5.16
C ARG A 669 13.57 -12.97 5.13
N HIS A 670 14.03 -13.77 4.17
CA HIS A 670 13.57 -15.14 3.91
C HIS A 670 12.11 -15.30 3.43
N ARG A 671 11.34 -14.21 3.29
CA ARG A 671 10.07 -14.21 2.53
C ARG A 671 10.37 -14.14 1.03
N VAL A 672 9.45 -14.69 0.25
CA VAL A 672 9.36 -14.62 -1.21
C VAL A 672 7.92 -14.18 -1.50
N GLY A 673 7.64 -13.58 -2.66
CA GLY A 673 6.29 -13.21 -3.09
C GLY A 673 5.47 -14.37 -3.68
N GLY A 674 4.19 -14.13 -3.90
CA GLY A 674 3.30 -15.00 -4.68
C GLY A 674 2.77 -16.24 -3.97
N TRP A 675 2.97 -16.40 -2.66
CA TRP A 675 2.38 -17.50 -1.89
C TRP A 675 1.12 -17.10 -1.13
N ALA A 676 0.82 -15.80 -0.99
CA ALA A 676 -0.27 -15.30 -0.16
C ALA A 676 -1.49 -14.84 -0.98
N HIS A 677 -1.36 -14.65 -2.29
CA HIS A 677 -2.42 -14.08 -3.15
C HIS A 677 -3.78 -14.80 -3.07
N LYS A 678 -3.79 -16.14 -3.01
CA LYS A 678 -5.04 -16.91 -2.80
C LYS A 678 -5.68 -16.59 -1.44
N VAL A 679 -4.88 -16.42 -0.39
CA VAL A 679 -5.37 -16.00 0.95
C VAL A 679 -5.86 -14.55 0.94
N VAL A 680 -5.21 -13.66 0.17
CA VAL A 680 -5.66 -12.27 -0.01
C VAL A 680 -7.07 -12.25 -0.61
N ARG A 681 -7.28 -12.96 -1.73
CA ARG A 681 -8.62 -13.14 -2.34
C ARG A 681 -9.62 -13.71 -1.33
N TRP A 682 -9.26 -14.83 -0.70
CA TRP A 682 -10.13 -15.51 0.24
C TRP A 682 -10.49 -14.66 1.48
N ALA A 683 -9.62 -13.79 1.96
CA ALA A 683 -9.93 -12.97 3.15
C ALA A 683 -11.04 -11.93 2.89
N PHE A 684 -11.22 -11.51 1.64
CA PHE A 684 -12.32 -10.63 1.23
C PHE A 684 -13.57 -11.42 0.80
N GLU A 685 -13.38 -12.58 0.17
CA GLU A 685 -14.44 -13.60 -0.02
C GLU A 685 -15.09 -13.96 1.31
N ALA A 686 -14.31 -14.30 2.32
CA ALA A 686 -14.76 -14.61 3.67
C ALA A 686 -15.49 -13.45 4.36
N GLN A 687 -15.23 -12.21 3.91
CA GLN A 687 -15.95 -11.00 4.34
C GLN A 687 -17.07 -10.58 3.37
N GLY A 688 -17.49 -11.46 2.46
CA GLY A 688 -18.69 -11.29 1.64
C GLY A 688 -18.53 -10.50 0.34
N LEU A 689 -17.31 -10.29 -0.18
CA LEU A 689 -17.08 -9.48 -1.38
C LEU A 689 -17.70 -10.06 -2.66
N TYR A 690 -17.81 -11.40 -2.74
CA TYR A 690 -18.29 -12.11 -3.92
C TYR A 690 -19.61 -12.84 -3.65
N ALA A 691 -20.43 -12.32 -2.73
CA ALA A 691 -21.68 -12.96 -2.30
C ALA A 691 -22.82 -12.79 -3.33
N THR A 692 -22.64 -11.88 -4.29
CA THR A 692 -23.54 -11.59 -5.40
C THR A 692 -22.72 -10.90 -6.51
N SER A 693 -23.11 -11.09 -7.77
CA SER A 693 -22.60 -10.33 -8.92
C SER A 693 -23.38 -9.04 -9.18
N ASN A 694 -24.52 -8.83 -8.51
CA ASN A 694 -25.32 -7.61 -8.61
C ASN A 694 -24.93 -6.64 -7.47
N PRO A 695 -24.32 -5.48 -7.76
CA PRO A 695 -23.91 -4.51 -6.73
C PRO A 695 -25.08 -3.82 -5.99
N LEU A 696 -26.33 -4.07 -6.40
CA LEU A 696 -27.54 -3.59 -5.72
C LEU A 696 -28.09 -4.58 -4.68
N ASP A 697 -27.72 -5.86 -4.76
CA ASP A 697 -28.18 -6.88 -3.82
C ASP A 697 -27.56 -6.67 -2.43
N VAL A 698 -28.32 -7.01 -1.39
CA VAL A 698 -27.84 -6.94 0.00
C VAL A 698 -27.75 -8.34 0.60
N VAL A 699 -26.53 -8.88 0.69
CA VAL A 699 -26.23 -10.26 1.07
C VAL A 699 -25.33 -10.31 2.32
N ASP A 700 -25.92 -10.70 3.44
CA ASP A 700 -25.26 -10.89 4.74
C ASP A 700 -24.60 -12.28 4.86
N ALA A 701 -23.78 -12.65 3.88
CA ALA A 701 -23.14 -13.97 3.80
C ALA A 701 -21.67 -13.85 3.33
N PRO A 702 -20.87 -14.92 3.43
CA PRO A 702 -19.59 -15.04 2.73
C PRO A 702 -19.79 -14.99 1.21
N GLY A 703 -18.70 -14.67 0.51
CA GLY A 703 -18.63 -14.68 -0.94
C GLY A 703 -18.44 -16.07 -1.51
N LEU A 704 -18.69 -16.19 -2.81
CA LEU A 704 -18.41 -17.38 -3.59
C LEU A 704 -16.90 -17.49 -3.89
N PRO A 705 -16.34 -18.72 -3.89
CA PRO A 705 -14.98 -18.96 -4.35
C PRO A 705 -14.85 -18.71 -5.87
N PRO A 706 -13.62 -18.70 -6.42
CA PRO A 706 -13.40 -18.76 -7.86
C PRO A 706 -14.18 -19.89 -8.56
N GLU A 707 -14.42 -19.75 -9.86
CA GLU A 707 -15.21 -20.73 -10.62
C GLU A 707 -14.63 -22.15 -10.54
N VAL A 708 -13.29 -22.27 -10.61
CA VAL A 708 -12.54 -23.49 -10.34
C VAL A 708 -11.65 -23.17 -9.15
N ASP A 709 -11.75 -23.99 -8.10
CA ASP A 709 -10.97 -23.83 -6.86
C ASP A 709 -10.79 -25.24 -6.26
N ILE A 710 -9.69 -25.88 -6.66
CA ILE A 710 -9.37 -27.26 -6.27
C ILE A 710 -8.55 -27.27 -4.99
N PHE A 711 -8.81 -28.21 -4.09
CA PHE A 711 -8.11 -28.27 -2.81
C PHE A 711 -7.81 -29.69 -2.36
N ILE A 712 -6.68 -29.83 -1.68
CA ILE A 712 -6.41 -30.99 -0.83
C ILE A 712 -6.82 -30.58 0.59
N ASP A 713 -7.76 -31.31 1.15
CA ASP A 713 -8.45 -30.91 2.37
C ASP A 713 -7.52 -30.95 3.60
N THR A 714 -7.75 -30.05 4.56
CA THR A 714 -6.87 -29.81 5.71
C THR A 714 -7.59 -30.00 7.03
N SER A 715 -6.84 -30.16 8.12
CA SER A 715 -7.40 -30.26 9.49
C SER A 715 -7.87 -28.89 10.07
N ARG A 716 -8.17 -27.91 9.21
CA ARG A 716 -8.70 -26.60 9.61
C ARG A 716 -10.16 -26.78 10.02
N PRO A 717 -10.66 -25.98 10.99
CA PRO A 717 -12.08 -26.02 11.31
C PRO A 717 -12.90 -25.45 10.15
N ASP A 718 -14.09 -26.00 9.94
CA ASP A 718 -15.12 -25.33 9.13
C ASP A 718 -15.42 -23.95 9.73
N SER A 719 -15.75 -22.98 8.88
CA SER A 719 -16.07 -21.62 9.32
C SER A 719 -17.51 -21.53 9.83
N GLU A 720 -17.79 -20.61 10.75
CA GLU A 720 -19.15 -20.37 11.23
C GLU A 720 -20.12 -20.02 10.08
N GLY A 721 -21.30 -20.65 10.03
CA GLY A 721 -22.43 -20.20 9.19
C GLY A 721 -22.48 -20.70 7.74
N GLY A 722 -21.81 -21.81 7.40
CA GLY A 722 -22.00 -22.49 6.10
C GLY A 722 -21.05 -22.05 4.99
N PHE A 723 -19.83 -21.63 5.34
CA PHE A 723 -18.76 -21.44 4.35
C PHE A 723 -18.42 -22.75 3.62
N PRO A 724 -17.99 -22.69 2.34
CA PRO A 724 -17.38 -23.83 1.67
C PRO A 724 -16.10 -24.31 2.39
N ARG A 725 -15.92 -25.62 2.45
CA ARG A 725 -14.68 -26.26 2.94
C ARG A 725 -13.54 -26.02 1.94
N GLY A 726 -12.29 -26.10 2.42
CA GLY A 726 -11.08 -25.77 1.66
C GLY A 726 -10.55 -24.33 1.86
N GLY A 727 -11.28 -23.48 2.58
CA GLY A 727 -10.86 -22.11 2.89
C GLY A 727 -9.71 -21.98 3.90
N TYR A 728 -9.08 -20.81 3.94
CA TYR A 728 -7.86 -20.53 4.70
C TYR A 728 -8.08 -20.14 6.18
N MET A 729 -9.07 -20.76 6.83
CA MET A 729 -9.49 -20.45 8.21
C MET A 729 -8.28 -20.34 9.17
N PRO A 730 -8.14 -19.24 9.95
CA PRO A 730 -6.95 -19.03 10.76
C PRO A 730 -6.75 -20.10 11.84
N VAL A 731 -5.55 -20.69 11.83
CA VAL A 731 -5.09 -21.68 12.79
C VAL A 731 -3.66 -21.36 13.20
N SER A 732 -3.13 -22.09 14.19
CA SER A 732 -1.71 -21.98 14.52
C SER A 732 -0.86 -22.57 13.41
N LEU A 733 0.08 -21.80 12.84
CA LEU A 733 1.10 -22.29 11.90
C LEU A 733 2.37 -22.76 12.62
N ASP A 734 2.23 -23.16 13.88
CA ASP A 734 3.35 -23.67 14.68
C ASP A 734 3.68 -25.11 14.29
N TRP A 735 4.94 -25.47 14.51
CA TRP A 735 5.56 -26.70 14.07
C TRP A 735 6.39 -27.34 15.19
N GLY A 736 6.34 -26.76 16.40
CA GLY A 736 7.24 -27.08 17.52
C GLY A 736 6.88 -28.33 18.32
N ASP A 737 5.63 -28.81 18.25
CA ASP A 737 5.14 -29.98 18.98
C ASP A 737 4.79 -31.12 18.02
N ALA A 738 5.68 -32.12 17.92
CA ALA A 738 5.59 -33.22 16.97
C ALA A 738 4.53 -34.31 17.31
N ALA A 739 3.64 -34.08 18.28
CA ALA A 739 2.70 -35.09 18.78
C ALA A 739 1.36 -35.16 18.01
N ALA A 740 1.00 -34.12 17.26
CA ALA A 740 -0.16 -34.11 16.38
C ALA A 740 0.12 -33.22 15.15
N PRO A 741 -0.35 -33.58 13.95
CA PRO A 741 -0.22 -32.70 12.78
C PRO A 741 -0.90 -31.36 13.06
N GLY A 742 -0.25 -30.25 12.70
CA GLY A 742 -0.82 -28.92 12.83
C GLY A 742 -2.12 -28.82 12.02
N ARG A 743 -3.09 -28.01 12.45
CA ARG A 743 -4.39 -27.92 11.77
C ARG A 743 -4.33 -27.50 10.29
N TRP A 744 -3.23 -26.89 9.86
CA TRP A 744 -3.00 -26.50 8.47
C TRP A 744 -2.42 -27.63 7.60
N HIS A 745 -2.08 -28.78 8.18
CA HIS A 745 -1.67 -29.98 7.46
C HIS A 745 -2.88 -30.61 6.74
N ALA A 746 -2.60 -31.42 5.73
CA ALA A 746 -3.60 -32.25 5.07
C ALA A 746 -4.35 -33.12 6.09
N ALA A 747 -5.65 -33.28 5.89
CA ALA A 747 -6.46 -34.17 6.71
C ALA A 747 -6.04 -35.65 6.48
N PRO A 748 -6.16 -36.54 7.47
CA PRO A 748 -5.63 -37.91 7.37
C PRO A 748 -6.25 -38.79 6.29
N ASP A 749 -7.48 -38.44 5.88
CA ASP A 749 -8.28 -38.97 4.77
C ASP A 749 -7.88 -38.32 3.43
N ALA A 750 -7.71 -37.00 3.39
CA ALA A 750 -7.32 -36.25 2.20
C ALA A 750 -5.91 -36.55 1.68
N LEU A 751 -4.99 -36.92 2.57
CA LEU A 751 -3.65 -37.41 2.22
C LEU A 751 -3.36 -38.69 3.01
N ALA A 752 -4.06 -39.78 2.66
CA ALA A 752 -3.97 -41.07 3.33
C ALA A 752 -2.66 -41.80 3.01
N ILE A 753 -2.07 -42.46 4.01
CA ILE A 753 -0.83 -43.25 3.88
C ILE A 753 -1.06 -44.60 4.57
N ALA A 754 -0.98 -45.69 3.80
CA ALA A 754 -1.15 -47.06 4.29
C ALA A 754 -0.26 -48.03 3.51
N ALA A 755 0.46 -48.92 4.19
CA ALA A 755 1.32 -49.93 3.54
C ALA A 755 2.30 -49.36 2.48
N ASN A 756 2.91 -48.21 2.76
CA ASN A 756 3.76 -47.44 1.84
C ASN A 756 3.07 -47.00 0.54
N GLN A 757 1.74 -47.03 0.48
CA GLN A 757 0.93 -46.42 -0.57
C GLN A 757 0.31 -45.12 -0.06
N ILE A 758 0.35 -44.08 -0.89
CA ILE A 758 -0.25 -42.77 -0.60
C ILE A 758 -1.47 -42.60 -1.51
N GLN A 759 -2.58 -42.13 -0.96
CA GLN A 759 -3.77 -41.71 -1.71
C GLN A 759 -4.03 -40.23 -1.42
N VAL A 760 -4.43 -39.47 -2.43
CA VAL A 760 -4.70 -38.04 -2.33
C VAL A 760 -6.12 -37.77 -2.81
N GLU A 761 -6.99 -37.27 -1.93
CA GLU A 761 -8.28 -36.73 -2.36
C GLU A 761 -8.12 -35.26 -2.76
N VAL A 762 -8.52 -34.94 -3.99
CA VAL A 762 -8.68 -33.55 -4.45
C VAL A 762 -10.17 -33.26 -4.56
N ARG A 763 -10.58 -32.12 -3.99
CA ARG A 763 -11.95 -31.63 -3.96
C ARG A 763 -12.03 -30.33 -4.76
N ASN A 764 -13.24 -29.90 -5.14
CA ASN A 764 -13.45 -28.65 -5.86
C ASN A 764 -14.57 -27.86 -5.19
N ARG A 765 -14.27 -26.67 -4.62
CA ARG A 765 -15.29 -25.79 -4.02
C ARG A 765 -15.91 -24.80 -5.01
N GLY A 766 -15.35 -24.72 -6.22
CA GLY A 766 -15.85 -23.90 -7.30
C GLY A 766 -17.19 -24.37 -7.87
N GLN A 767 -17.77 -23.57 -8.76
CA GLN A 767 -19.04 -23.83 -9.44
C GLN A 767 -18.86 -24.48 -10.83
N SER A 768 -17.68 -24.35 -11.43
CA SER A 768 -17.25 -25.02 -12.67
C SER A 768 -16.53 -26.33 -12.35
N ALA A 769 -16.67 -27.34 -13.20
CA ALA A 769 -15.85 -28.54 -13.12
C ALA A 769 -14.38 -28.19 -13.42
N ALA A 770 -13.47 -28.62 -12.54
CA ALA A 770 -12.03 -28.53 -12.77
C ALA A 770 -11.64 -29.63 -13.76
N THR A 771 -11.04 -29.28 -14.90
CA THR A 771 -10.58 -30.27 -15.89
C THR A 771 -9.06 -30.30 -15.96
N GLY A 772 -8.49 -31.41 -16.44
CA GLY A 772 -7.03 -31.52 -16.57
C GLY A 772 -6.28 -31.65 -15.24
N VAL A 773 -6.97 -31.90 -14.12
CA VAL A 773 -6.39 -31.93 -12.77
C VAL A 773 -5.36 -33.06 -12.66
N LYS A 774 -4.18 -32.70 -12.20
CA LYS A 774 -3.05 -33.60 -11.93
C LYS A 774 -2.66 -33.50 -10.46
N VAL A 775 -2.16 -34.60 -9.91
CA VAL A 775 -1.58 -34.63 -8.56
C VAL A 775 -0.17 -35.19 -8.63
N ALA A 776 0.81 -34.41 -8.19
CA ALA A 776 2.18 -34.84 -7.97
C ALA A 776 2.45 -35.01 -6.47
N VAL A 777 3.05 -36.13 -6.07
CA VAL A 777 3.46 -36.36 -4.67
C VAL A 777 4.97 -36.30 -4.57
N TRP A 778 5.46 -35.59 -3.56
CA TRP A 778 6.87 -35.37 -3.26
C TRP A 778 7.14 -35.73 -1.81
N TYR A 779 8.39 -36.07 -1.49
CA TYR A 779 8.82 -36.25 -0.11
C TYR A 779 10.24 -35.73 0.13
N ILE A 780 10.57 -35.54 1.41
CA ILE A 780 11.93 -35.30 1.88
C ILE A 780 12.12 -35.94 3.26
N VAL A 781 13.30 -36.51 3.50
CA VAL A 781 13.70 -36.97 4.84
C VAL A 781 13.94 -35.74 5.72
N TRP A 782 13.28 -35.67 6.87
CA TRP A 782 13.44 -34.56 7.81
C TRP A 782 14.21 -35.03 9.06
N PRO A 783 15.50 -34.65 9.23
CA PRO A 783 16.34 -35.18 10.29
C PRO A 783 15.81 -34.91 11.70
N ASN A 784 15.96 -35.89 12.59
CA ASN A 784 15.57 -35.75 14.00
C ASN A 784 16.26 -34.61 14.74
N THR A 785 17.42 -34.18 14.26
CA THR A 785 18.21 -33.06 14.78
C THR A 785 17.71 -31.67 14.33
N SER A 786 16.83 -31.58 13.31
CA SER A 786 16.34 -30.29 12.81
C SER A 786 15.01 -29.89 13.44
N ALA A 787 15.02 -28.80 14.21
CA ALA A 787 13.81 -28.21 14.79
C ALA A 787 12.93 -27.48 13.75
N SER A 788 13.51 -27.04 12.62
CA SER A 788 12.77 -26.37 11.54
C SER A 788 12.53 -27.33 10.36
N PRO A 789 11.41 -27.21 9.64
CA PRO A 789 11.20 -27.96 8.41
C PRO A 789 12.15 -27.46 7.31
N PRO A 790 12.54 -28.32 6.36
CA PRO A 790 13.21 -27.89 5.14
C PRO A 790 12.34 -26.89 4.36
N ARG A 791 13.00 -25.98 3.62
CA ARG A 791 12.34 -25.14 2.63
C ARG A 791 11.84 -26.02 1.47
N TRP A 792 10.76 -25.62 0.82
CA TRP A 792 10.37 -26.18 -0.46
C TRP A 792 11.37 -25.76 -1.54
N SER A 793 11.81 -26.73 -2.34
CA SER A 793 12.43 -26.52 -3.65
C SER A 793 12.39 -27.85 -4.41
N PRO A 794 11.98 -27.87 -5.68
CA PRO A 794 12.02 -29.08 -6.52
C PRO A 794 13.43 -29.70 -6.65
N ALA A 795 14.49 -28.92 -6.40
CA ALA A 795 15.87 -29.41 -6.43
C ALA A 795 16.31 -30.16 -5.15
N THR A 796 15.55 -30.06 -4.05
CA THR A 796 15.89 -30.69 -2.76
C THR A 796 14.86 -31.70 -2.26
N TRP A 797 13.65 -31.69 -2.82
CA TRP A 797 12.61 -32.68 -2.56
C TRP A 797 12.60 -33.75 -3.66
N THR A 798 12.26 -34.99 -3.31
CA THR A 798 12.18 -36.10 -4.26
C THR A 798 10.73 -36.31 -4.68
N ARG A 799 10.44 -36.20 -5.98
CA ARG A 799 9.15 -36.58 -6.55
C ARG A 799 8.98 -38.09 -6.47
N ILE A 800 7.80 -38.55 -6.07
CA ILE A 800 7.39 -39.96 -6.14
C ILE A 800 6.87 -40.24 -7.55
N ASP A 801 5.75 -39.60 -7.91
CA ASP A 801 5.13 -39.70 -9.23
C ASP A 801 4.13 -38.55 -9.46
N GLU A 802 3.47 -38.52 -10.62
CA GLU A 802 2.29 -37.70 -10.94
C GLU A 802 1.18 -38.53 -11.58
N ILE A 803 -0.06 -38.35 -11.10
CA ILE A 803 -1.25 -39.02 -11.64
C ILE A 803 -2.24 -37.97 -12.15
N GLY A 804 -2.80 -38.22 -13.33
CA GLY A 804 -3.74 -37.35 -14.04
C GLY A 804 -3.58 -37.46 -15.56
N PRO A 805 -4.31 -36.68 -16.35
CA PRO A 805 -5.36 -35.73 -15.93
C PRO A 805 -6.65 -36.43 -15.48
N ARG A 806 -7.41 -35.79 -14.60
CA ARG A 806 -8.81 -36.13 -14.28
C ARG A 806 -9.67 -34.86 -14.22
N SER A 807 -10.98 -35.04 -14.06
CA SER A 807 -11.93 -33.93 -13.87
C SER A 807 -12.57 -34.01 -12.48
N VAL A 808 -12.56 -32.91 -11.72
CA VAL A 808 -13.19 -32.82 -10.39
C VAL A 808 -14.46 -31.97 -10.50
N LEU A 809 -15.61 -32.60 -10.33
CA LEU A 809 -16.93 -31.95 -10.44
C LEU A 809 -17.14 -30.87 -9.37
N PRO A 810 -18.00 -29.86 -9.59
CA PRO A 810 -18.34 -28.85 -8.59
C PRO A 810 -18.84 -29.49 -7.30
N GLN A 811 -18.30 -29.05 -6.16
CA GLN A 811 -18.54 -29.63 -4.81
C GLN A 811 -18.20 -31.13 -4.67
N GLY A 812 -17.57 -31.74 -5.68
CA GLY A 812 -17.18 -33.15 -5.71
C GLY A 812 -15.77 -33.41 -5.18
N SER A 813 -15.37 -34.68 -5.24
CA SER A 813 -14.03 -35.17 -4.92
C SER A 813 -13.57 -36.24 -5.91
N GLU A 814 -12.25 -36.37 -6.07
CA GLU A 814 -11.59 -37.40 -6.87
C GLU A 814 -10.35 -37.93 -6.14
N SER A 815 -10.09 -39.23 -6.24
CA SER A 815 -8.98 -39.90 -5.54
C SER A 815 -7.83 -40.22 -6.50
N PHE A 816 -6.66 -39.62 -6.24
CA PHE A 816 -5.43 -39.80 -7.00
C PHE A 816 -4.48 -40.71 -6.23
N GLY A 817 -4.01 -41.77 -6.90
CA GLY A 817 -3.15 -42.78 -6.31
C GLY A 817 -3.53 -44.20 -6.76
N PRO A 818 -2.88 -45.23 -6.17
CA PRO A 818 -1.88 -45.10 -5.12
C PRO A 818 -0.51 -44.63 -5.65
N PHE A 819 0.19 -43.79 -4.89
CA PHE A 819 1.59 -43.43 -5.12
C PHE A 819 2.49 -44.29 -4.20
N ALA A 820 3.49 -44.96 -4.76
CA ALA A 820 4.37 -45.85 -4.00
C ALA A 820 5.51 -45.09 -3.28
N LEU A 821 5.40 -44.93 -1.97
CA LEU A 821 6.46 -44.37 -1.13
C LEU A 821 7.64 -45.35 -1.03
N PRO A 822 8.90 -44.93 -1.24
CA PRO A 822 10.05 -45.81 -1.05
C PRO A 822 10.16 -46.34 0.38
N ALA A 823 10.74 -47.53 0.53
CA ALA A 823 10.95 -48.12 1.84
C ALA A 823 12.04 -47.35 2.62
N TYR A 824 11.74 -47.00 3.87
CA TYR A 824 12.63 -46.33 4.80
C TYR A 824 12.71 -47.09 6.13
N PRO A 825 13.78 -46.93 6.94
CA PRO A 825 13.85 -47.51 8.28
C PRO A 825 12.74 -47.01 9.20
N SER A 826 12.26 -47.86 10.11
CA SER A 826 11.32 -47.48 11.17
C SER A 826 11.84 -46.28 11.99
N GLY A 827 10.93 -45.38 12.38
CA GLY A 827 11.27 -44.12 13.05
C GLY A 827 11.81 -43.02 12.13
N THR A 828 12.00 -43.27 10.83
CA THR A 828 12.35 -42.20 9.88
C THR A 828 11.20 -41.21 9.75
N ARG A 829 11.50 -39.92 9.86
CA ARG A 829 10.55 -38.83 9.59
C ARG A 829 10.63 -38.39 8.14
N LEU A 830 9.50 -38.49 7.46
CA LEU A 830 9.31 -38.03 6.10
C LEU A 830 8.28 -36.89 6.12
N LEU A 831 8.58 -35.80 5.42
CA LEU A 831 7.56 -34.84 5.03
C LEU A 831 7.10 -35.21 3.64
N ILE A 832 5.79 -35.41 3.50
CA ILE A 832 5.13 -35.77 2.24
C ILE A 832 4.27 -34.58 1.84
N LEU A 833 4.50 -34.06 0.63
CA LEU A 833 3.75 -32.97 0.03
C LEU A 833 3.04 -33.49 -1.22
N ALA A 834 1.72 -33.46 -1.21
CA ALA A 834 0.90 -33.61 -2.40
C ALA A 834 0.58 -32.23 -2.98
N ILE A 835 0.62 -32.12 -4.31
CA ILE A 835 0.42 -30.90 -5.08
C ILE A 835 -0.64 -31.19 -6.13
N ALA A 836 -1.82 -30.58 -6.02
CA ALA A 836 -2.85 -30.62 -7.06
C ALA A 836 -2.70 -29.41 -7.99
N ASP A 837 -2.79 -29.60 -9.31
CA ASP A 837 -2.63 -28.51 -10.28
C ASP A 837 -3.58 -28.70 -11.48
N CYS A 838 -4.19 -27.60 -11.94
CA CYS A 838 -4.84 -27.52 -13.24
C CYS A 838 -4.68 -26.10 -13.83
N VAL A 839 -4.97 -25.94 -15.12
CA VAL A 839 -4.80 -24.68 -15.84
C VAL A 839 -5.67 -23.54 -15.27
N ASP A 840 -6.87 -23.87 -14.79
CA ASP A 840 -7.82 -22.89 -14.27
C ASP A 840 -7.57 -22.52 -12.78
N ASP A 841 -6.79 -23.33 -12.06
CA ASP A 841 -6.37 -23.10 -10.67
C ASP A 841 -5.00 -23.77 -10.41
N HIS A 842 -3.95 -23.06 -10.82
CA HIS A 842 -2.57 -23.51 -10.62
C HIS A 842 -2.18 -23.50 -9.14
N ALA A 843 -1.38 -24.50 -8.74
CA ALA A 843 -0.68 -24.44 -7.46
C ALA A 843 0.37 -23.31 -7.47
N ASN A 844 0.60 -22.68 -6.32
CA ASN A 844 1.64 -21.67 -6.12
C ASN A 844 3.05 -22.23 -6.37
N THR A 845 3.22 -23.55 -6.27
CA THR A 845 4.47 -24.26 -6.62
C THR A 845 4.61 -24.55 -8.12
N SER A 846 3.57 -24.30 -8.93
CA SER A 846 3.58 -24.60 -10.36
C SER A 846 4.46 -23.62 -11.12
N ALA A 847 5.45 -24.13 -11.84
CA ALA A 847 6.28 -23.32 -12.72
C ALA A 847 5.47 -22.63 -13.83
N ALA A 848 4.29 -23.19 -14.17
CA ALA A 848 3.33 -22.58 -15.09
C ALA A 848 2.60 -21.34 -14.53
N SER A 849 2.88 -20.93 -13.28
CA SER A 849 2.39 -19.67 -12.71
C SER A 849 3.40 -18.51 -12.82
N SER A 850 4.69 -18.82 -13.04
CA SER A 850 5.85 -17.89 -12.92
C SER A 850 5.91 -17.12 -11.59
N LEU A 851 5.14 -17.48 -10.57
CA LEU A 851 5.12 -16.79 -9.27
C LEU A 851 6.51 -16.85 -8.62
N PRO A 852 6.96 -15.83 -7.87
CA PRO A 852 8.28 -15.89 -7.23
C PRO A 852 8.44 -17.13 -6.34
N CYS A 853 7.37 -17.55 -5.67
CA CYS A 853 7.34 -18.76 -4.84
C CYS A 853 7.50 -20.09 -5.61
N SER A 854 7.26 -20.14 -6.93
CA SER A 854 7.53 -21.32 -7.76
C SER A 854 9.02 -21.43 -8.15
N ASN A 855 9.72 -20.30 -8.20
CA ASN A 855 11.08 -20.18 -8.74
C ASN A 855 12.18 -20.10 -7.66
N TYR A 856 11.86 -19.67 -6.44
CA TYR A 856 12.80 -19.57 -5.33
C TYR A 856 12.49 -20.58 -4.22
N ALA A 857 13.47 -20.90 -3.36
CA ALA A 857 13.22 -21.75 -2.21
C ALA A 857 12.39 -21.02 -1.14
N VAL A 858 11.22 -21.53 -0.76
CA VAL A 858 10.23 -20.88 0.15
C VAL A 858 10.09 -21.68 1.45
N PRO A 859 9.75 -21.08 2.61
CA PRO A 859 9.36 -21.87 3.78
C PRO A 859 8.12 -22.72 3.44
N ILE A 860 8.18 -24.04 3.67
CA ILE A 860 7.06 -24.94 3.34
C ILE A 860 5.77 -24.55 4.08
N VAL A 861 5.91 -24.00 5.29
CA VAL A 861 4.79 -23.47 6.10
C VAL A 861 4.07 -22.33 5.38
N ASP A 862 4.80 -21.44 4.70
CA ASP A 862 4.21 -20.30 4.00
C ASP A 862 3.42 -20.79 2.77
N LEU A 863 4.01 -21.67 1.95
CA LEU A 863 3.35 -22.25 0.79
C LEU A 863 2.05 -22.96 1.15
N VAL A 864 2.10 -23.93 2.07
CA VAL A 864 0.94 -24.79 2.40
C VAL A 864 -0.10 -24.03 3.23
N ALA A 865 0.31 -23.01 4.00
CA ALA A 865 -0.65 -22.11 4.63
C ALA A 865 -1.30 -21.13 3.64
N GLY A 866 -0.66 -20.90 2.49
CA GLY A 866 -1.02 -19.92 1.46
C GLY A 866 -1.66 -20.48 0.20
N ASP A 867 -1.68 -21.81 0.03
CA ASP A 867 -2.26 -22.51 -1.11
C ASP A 867 -3.05 -23.75 -0.69
N ASN A 868 -4.36 -23.75 -0.98
CA ASN A 868 -5.26 -24.88 -0.70
C ASN A 868 -5.02 -26.09 -1.61
N ASN A 869 -4.26 -25.92 -2.69
CA ASN A 869 -3.91 -26.98 -3.63
C ASN A 869 -2.77 -27.88 -3.10
N LEU A 870 -2.19 -27.53 -1.93
CA LEU A 870 -1.06 -28.21 -1.33
C LEU A 870 -1.46 -28.97 -0.05
N GLY A 871 -1.23 -30.28 -0.03
CA GLY A 871 -1.44 -31.13 1.13
C GLY A 871 -0.12 -31.57 1.75
N LEU A 872 0.20 -31.12 2.96
CA LEU A 872 1.40 -31.55 3.69
C LEU A 872 1.07 -32.51 4.83
N ARG A 873 1.79 -33.63 4.92
CA ARG A 873 1.71 -34.59 6.05
C ARG A 873 3.11 -34.92 6.58
N LEU A 874 3.25 -34.91 7.90
CA LEU A 874 4.37 -35.55 8.58
C LEU A 874 4.04 -37.03 8.72
N TYR A 875 4.92 -37.88 8.21
CA TYR A 875 4.83 -39.33 8.36
C TYR A 875 6.07 -39.82 9.12
N VAL A 876 5.83 -40.60 10.17
CA VAL A 876 6.88 -41.37 10.85
C VAL A 876 6.69 -42.80 10.40
N VAL A 877 7.74 -43.41 9.83
CA VAL A 877 7.68 -44.81 9.41
C VAL A 877 7.44 -45.68 10.66
N PRO A 878 6.43 -46.57 10.66
CA PRO A 878 6.05 -47.38 11.81
C PRO A 878 7.09 -48.43 12.19
#